data_AF-A0A7X7E0I7-F1
#
_entry.id   AF-A0A7X7E0I7-F1
#
_cell.length_a   1.000
_cell.length_b   1.000
_cell.length_c   1.000
_cell.angle_alpha   90.00
_cell.angle_beta   90.00
_cell.angle_gamma   90.00
#
_symmetry.space_group_name_H-M   'P 1'
#
loop_
_entity.id
_entity.type
_entity.pdbx_description
1 polymer ?
#
loop_
_entity_poly.entity_id
_entity_poly.type
_entity_poly.pdbx_seq_one_letter_code
_entity_poly.pdbx_strand_id
1 'polypeptide(L)'
;MSKFFTAGFSILFILTFFTRAEQIHGIVVGGSITQPIPNVLVSIGNSQFARTDSSGKFSLNFVPSSVIPVRKNLKQMKVFWNYTNRILDLKNAPAINEVSLYRLDGKQLFKCIVLPRMHLLHIPDFSNGIYILQLKGNNNLLYTSKLSSNSKIINISHSGTSSKNIAAVSSVQLNFKHDDYYPHSIDVFDFSDDLVISLKKDPRSEVFNQLKIHSYHFTITKDDSLKMERDARKEDYVPAIFRYDDSLYGQVGFRFKGSDYSLPNCFGTDPVGVRQIQKPECLKISFKVKFNEYDSTTRFYSMKALNLHSMSADGSKMHDMLGYGLFRDMGIFAPRTAYAKLYVNGVFQGIFAAIEKIDGRFTKSRWPQSGDGNLYKEAWPKSIYADTYRKALETNDDDPDNANVAKMVNLARALKTSTEQTFVRNVDSLIDLNYLLRYMVVDRSIKNWDGITAFYAWNENTTSGTNHNFYFYEDEPGVVGGKVWLIPWDLDNIFFSTDPYIEDAEVPNWNETPASCTAMPIWDNTGYVIPSNCDLLLKYTAATKWDQFVKFSEEYLQSLFTTARLQGKIDQYSSLIDSVVRQDPVINYNSWLKNVSSLRSAITRFRTEYNDYVHGRNSNAADTSDYSTPFPGSGKLLITSTNNFEFITGPTTEYSKTSKSEGSIINLIHNSINPLWGAADLQANFIFNRIDDDKTYSEWAGFTLQFASTPDLTELKEIKINLSSDSQRSLRVYLSSPVYSRHDVSVQYGWNISVTPKNKIFTFRMSEIAYPSWGKPDDPELLDSVLVSSTGLGFNPGANFTSDGELKILPDSGFLKVDNIKFIF
;
A
#
# COMPACT_ATOMS: atom_id res chain seq x y z
N MET A 1 -22.11 35.99 66.58
CA MET A 1 -22.26 36.58 65.23
C MET A 1 -21.30 35.81 64.32
N SER A 2 -21.63 35.21 63.18
CA SER A 2 -22.75 35.41 62.24
C SER A 2 -22.92 34.20 61.30
N LYS A 3 -24.19 33.85 61.07
CA LYS A 3 -24.84 33.24 59.88
C LYS A 3 -24.36 31.90 59.30
N PHE A 4 -25.18 30.87 59.56
CA PHE A 4 -25.42 29.70 58.70
C PHE A 4 -26.40 30.05 57.58
N PHE A 5 -26.23 29.46 56.38
CA PHE A 5 -27.30 29.24 55.41
C PHE A 5 -27.19 27.82 54.82
N THR A 6 -28.35 27.21 54.65
CA THR A 6 -28.72 25.82 54.39
C THR A 6 -28.35 25.30 53.00
N ALA A 7 -27.91 24.03 52.94
CA ALA A 7 -27.70 23.24 51.73
C ALA A 7 -29.00 22.58 51.23
N GLY A 8 -29.25 22.64 49.92
CA GLY A 8 -30.25 21.85 49.22
C GLY A 8 -29.57 20.78 48.36
N PHE A 9 -29.87 19.51 48.62
CA PHE A 9 -29.46 18.36 47.82
C PHE A 9 -30.33 18.27 46.55
N SER A 10 -29.70 18.26 45.38
CA SER A 10 -30.31 17.80 44.12
C SER A 10 -29.64 16.50 43.69
N ILE A 11 -30.38 15.40 43.79
CA ILE A 11 -30.00 14.07 43.31
C ILE A 11 -30.12 14.08 41.78
N LEU A 12 -28.98 14.02 41.07
CA LEU A 12 -28.92 13.84 39.63
C LEU A 12 -29.00 12.33 39.33
N PHE A 13 -30.18 11.85 38.92
CA PHE A 13 -30.33 10.51 38.33
C PHE A 13 -29.63 10.49 36.98
N ILE A 14 -28.43 9.87 36.91
CA ILE A 14 -27.79 9.52 35.64
C ILE A 14 -28.54 8.30 35.09
N LEU A 15 -29.45 8.52 34.14
CA LEU A 15 -30.00 7.45 33.30
C LEU A 15 -28.89 7.01 32.32
N THR A 16 -28.22 5.91 32.63
CA THR A 16 -27.42 5.16 31.66
C THR A 16 -28.35 4.51 30.64
N PHE A 17 -28.48 5.12 29.46
CA PHE A 17 -29.09 4.47 28.32
C PHE A 17 -28.12 3.43 27.77
N PHE A 18 -28.38 2.15 28.01
CA PHE A 18 -27.75 1.07 27.25
C PHE A 18 -28.28 1.13 25.81
N THR A 19 -27.46 1.58 24.86
CA THR A 19 -27.76 1.44 23.43
C THR A 19 -27.56 -0.02 23.04
N ARG A 20 -28.63 -0.70 22.62
CA ARG A 20 -28.55 -2.08 22.15
C ARG A 20 -27.98 -2.07 20.73
N ALA A 21 -26.97 -2.90 20.47
CA ALA A 21 -26.50 -3.13 19.11
C ALA A 21 -27.60 -3.82 18.30
N GLU A 22 -27.88 -3.30 17.11
CA GLU A 22 -28.77 -3.92 16.12
C GLU A 22 -27.94 -4.71 15.10
N GLN A 23 -28.55 -5.73 14.50
CA GLN A 23 -27.90 -6.62 13.53
C GLN A 23 -28.57 -6.51 12.16
N ILE A 24 -27.76 -6.24 11.15
CA ILE A 24 -28.17 -6.30 9.74
C ILE A 24 -27.67 -7.63 9.18
N HIS A 25 -28.57 -8.42 8.62
CA HIS A 25 -28.26 -9.72 8.04
C HIS A 25 -28.83 -9.81 6.63
N GLY A 26 -28.18 -10.62 5.80
CA GLY A 26 -28.62 -10.81 4.43
C GLY A 26 -27.76 -11.80 3.66
N ILE A 27 -28.12 -11.99 2.40
CA ILE A 27 -27.43 -12.85 1.44
C ILE A 27 -27.08 -12.06 0.17
N VAL A 28 -25.89 -12.31 -0.35
CA VAL A 28 -25.41 -11.73 -1.60
C VAL A 28 -25.35 -12.81 -2.68
N VAL A 29 -25.96 -12.52 -3.83
CA VAL A 29 -26.13 -13.46 -4.95
C VAL A 29 -25.71 -12.84 -6.29
N GLY A 30 -25.40 -13.67 -7.29
CA GLY A 30 -24.92 -13.25 -8.60
C GLY A 30 -25.86 -13.58 -9.75
N GLY A 31 -26.24 -12.57 -10.54
CA GLY A 31 -26.95 -12.72 -11.83
C GLY A 31 -28.36 -13.32 -11.75
N SER A 32 -28.45 -14.61 -11.43
CA SER A 32 -29.65 -15.31 -11.00
C SER A 32 -29.75 -15.26 -9.47
N ILE A 33 -30.93 -15.04 -8.90
CA ILE A 33 -31.15 -14.84 -7.43
C ILE A 33 -30.71 -16.06 -6.58
N THR A 34 -30.18 -17.13 -7.18
CA THR A 34 -29.85 -18.41 -6.55
C THR A 34 -28.35 -18.72 -6.43
N GLN A 35 -27.43 -17.95 -7.03
CA GLN A 35 -25.99 -18.24 -6.93
C GLN A 35 -25.34 -17.41 -5.82
N PRO A 36 -25.00 -17.97 -4.64
CA PRO A 36 -24.37 -17.23 -3.56
C PRO A 36 -22.97 -16.76 -3.94
N ILE A 37 -22.59 -15.56 -3.50
CA ILE A 37 -21.25 -14.99 -3.72
C ILE A 37 -20.50 -14.93 -2.37
N PRO A 38 -19.46 -15.75 -2.17
CA PRO A 38 -18.66 -15.71 -0.95
C PRO A 38 -17.68 -14.53 -0.95
N ASN A 39 -17.14 -14.21 0.22
CA ASN A 39 -16.07 -13.23 0.44
C ASN A 39 -16.38 -11.79 -0.01
N VAL A 40 -17.64 -11.45 -0.29
CA VAL A 40 -18.07 -10.07 -0.55
C VAL A 40 -17.84 -9.27 0.71
N LEU A 41 -17.05 -8.19 0.59
CA LEU A 41 -16.79 -7.27 1.67
C LEU A 41 -18.01 -6.35 1.82
N VAL A 42 -18.71 -6.47 2.95
CA VAL A 42 -19.89 -5.68 3.29
C VAL A 42 -19.53 -4.69 4.39
N SER A 43 -19.90 -3.42 4.23
CA SER A 43 -19.63 -2.39 5.24
C SER A 43 -20.76 -1.37 5.40
N ILE A 44 -20.80 -0.72 6.56
CA ILE A 44 -21.69 0.41 6.85
C ILE A 44 -20.94 1.71 6.57
N GLY A 45 -21.30 2.40 5.48
CA GLY A 45 -20.45 3.43 4.90
C GLY A 45 -19.06 2.82 4.62
N ASN A 46 -18.00 3.48 5.05
CA ASN A 46 -16.65 2.90 5.10
C ASN A 46 -16.23 2.56 6.54
N SER A 47 -17.17 2.08 7.35
CA SER A 47 -16.93 1.63 8.73
C SER A 47 -17.56 0.26 8.93
N GLN A 48 -17.04 -0.52 9.90
CA GLN A 48 -17.57 -1.83 10.30
C GLN A 48 -17.73 -2.84 9.15
N PHE A 49 -16.83 -3.82 9.08
CA PHE A 49 -16.73 -4.73 7.95
C PHE A 49 -17.17 -6.14 8.32
N ALA A 50 -17.83 -6.81 7.39
CA ALA A 50 -18.08 -8.23 7.41
C ALA A 50 -17.75 -8.81 6.03
N ARG A 51 -17.64 -10.13 5.95
CA ARG A 51 -17.54 -10.83 4.68
C ARG A 51 -18.64 -11.86 4.57
N THR A 52 -19.13 -12.05 3.36
CA THR A 52 -20.07 -13.14 3.11
C THR A 52 -19.37 -14.49 3.27
N ASP A 53 -20.06 -15.45 3.89
CA ASP A 53 -19.58 -16.82 4.01
C ASP A 53 -19.71 -17.60 2.68
N SER A 54 -19.37 -18.90 2.70
CA SER A 54 -19.51 -19.78 1.54
C SER A 54 -20.94 -19.87 0.94
N SER A 55 -21.96 -19.53 1.74
CA SER A 55 -23.37 -19.47 1.34
C SER A 55 -23.84 -18.06 0.95
N GLY A 56 -22.91 -17.10 0.87
CA GLY A 56 -23.20 -15.71 0.51
C GLY A 56 -23.81 -14.90 1.63
N LYS A 57 -23.90 -15.42 2.86
CA LYS A 57 -24.57 -14.74 3.98
C LYS A 57 -23.61 -13.82 4.74
N PHE A 58 -24.11 -12.67 5.18
CA PHE A 58 -23.37 -11.72 6.04
C PHE A 58 -24.21 -11.32 7.25
N SER A 59 -23.51 -10.85 8.30
CA SER A 59 -24.11 -10.21 9.47
C SER A 59 -23.22 -9.05 9.93
N LEU A 60 -23.82 -7.88 10.16
CA LEU A 60 -23.15 -6.65 10.60
C LEU A 60 -23.83 -6.13 11.87
N ASN A 61 -23.05 -5.92 12.92
CA ASN A 61 -23.51 -5.25 14.13
C ASN A 61 -23.36 -3.74 13.96
N PHE A 62 -24.36 -2.96 14.33
CA PHE A 62 -24.25 -1.50 14.39
C PHE A 62 -24.94 -0.92 15.62
N VAL A 63 -24.54 0.28 16.00
CA VAL A 63 -25.13 1.02 17.12
C VAL A 63 -25.79 2.27 16.54
N PRO A 64 -27.13 2.42 16.63
CA PRO A 64 -27.82 3.63 16.16
C PRO A 64 -27.35 4.85 16.95
N SER A 65 -27.07 5.97 16.26
CA SER A 65 -26.77 7.25 16.91
C SER A 65 -27.97 7.72 17.76
N SER A 66 -27.73 8.18 18.99
CA SER A 66 -28.77 8.61 19.93
C SER A 66 -29.69 9.70 19.35
N VAL A 67 -31.00 9.45 19.36
CA VAL A 67 -32.01 10.33 18.76
C VAL A 67 -32.59 11.31 19.77
N ILE A 68 -32.54 12.62 19.46
CA ILE A 68 -33.25 13.67 20.20
C ILE A 68 -34.68 13.78 19.63
N PRO A 69 -35.76 13.58 20.41
CA PRO A 69 -37.11 13.66 19.90
C PRO A 69 -37.58 15.12 19.79
N VAL A 70 -37.86 15.60 18.58
CA VAL A 70 -38.55 16.88 18.33
C VAL A 70 -40.02 16.59 18.04
N ARG A 71 -40.94 17.02 18.91
CA ARG A 71 -42.39 17.00 18.65
C ARG A 71 -42.79 18.19 17.77
N LYS A 72 -43.26 17.95 16.54
CA LYS A 72 -44.05 18.93 15.76
C LYS A 72 -45.32 18.27 15.21
N ASN A 73 -46.46 18.91 15.46
CA ASN A 73 -47.76 18.57 14.87
C ASN A 73 -47.75 18.87 13.36
N LEU A 74 -47.96 17.87 12.49
CA LEU A 74 -48.06 18.01 11.03
C LEU A 74 -49.43 17.51 10.52
N LYS A 75 -50.06 18.27 9.60
CA LYS A 75 -51.31 17.91 8.90
C LYS A 75 -51.02 16.89 7.77
N GLN A 76 -51.81 15.82 7.67
CA GLN A 76 -51.72 14.81 6.58
C GLN A 76 -52.35 15.30 5.27
N MET A 77 -51.74 14.97 4.12
CA MET A 77 -52.22 15.23 2.76
C MET A 77 -52.84 13.95 2.16
N LYS A 78 -53.72 14.06 1.15
CA LYS A 78 -54.37 12.89 0.51
C LYS A 78 -54.28 12.97 -1.00
N VAL A 79 -54.02 11.84 -1.65
CA VAL A 79 -54.03 11.67 -3.11
C VAL A 79 -54.93 10.51 -3.47
N PHE A 80 -55.69 10.61 -4.55
CA PHE A 80 -56.62 9.56 -4.97
C PHE A 80 -56.15 8.88 -6.24
N TRP A 81 -56.08 7.54 -6.22
CA TRP A 81 -55.79 6.73 -7.38
C TRP A 81 -57.07 6.06 -7.88
N ASN A 82 -57.47 6.37 -9.10
CA ASN A 82 -58.53 5.69 -9.83
C ASN A 82 -57.89 4.74 -10.85
N TYR A 83 -57.86 3.45 -10.51
CA TYR A 83 -57.32 2.43 -11.38
C TYR A 83 -58.12 2.32 -12.68
N THR A 84 -59.46 2.23 -12.61
CA THR A 84 -60.32 2.04 -13.80
C THR A 84 -60.11 3.08 -14.88
N ASN A 85 -59.97 4.35 -14.50
CA ASN A 85 -59.78 5.46 -15.44
C ASN A 85 -58.32 5.88 -15.61
N ARG A 86 -57.39 5.22 -14.90
CA ARG A 86 -55.95 5.51 -14.87
C ARG A 86 -55.62 6.95 -14.46
N ILE A 87 -56.35 7.49 -13.47
CA ILE A 87 -56.20 8.88 -13.04
C ILE A 87 -55.64 8.93 -11.61
N LEU A 88 -54.57 9.70 -11.43
CA LEU A 88 -54.06 10.11 -10.13
C LEU A 88 -54.50 11.56 -9.84
N ASP A 89 -55.34 11.74 -8.83
CA ASP A 89 -55.90 13.03 -8.42
C ASP A 89 -55.15 13.59 -7.20
N LEU A 90 -54.47 14.72 -7.43
CA LEU A 90 -53.65 15.48 -6.50
C LEU A 90 -54.39 16.70 -5.90
N LYS A 91 -55.71 16.82 -6.06
CA LYS A 91 -56.49 18.00 -5.60
C LYS A 91 -56.27 18.35 -4.13
N ASN A 92 -56.03 17.33 -3.29
CA ASN A 92 -55.75 17.50 -1.85
C ASN A 92 -54.24 17.42 -1.50
N ALA A 93 -53.38 17.57 -2.51
CA ALA A 93 -51.92 17.58 -2.40
C ALA A 93 -51.24 18.67 -3.27
N PRO A 94 -51.60 19.96 -3.11
CA PRO A 94 -51.18 21.04 -4.03
C PRO A 94 -49.68 21.37 -3.98
N ALA A 95 -48.94 20.80 -3.02
CA ALA A 95 -47.50 21.02 -2.87
C ALA A 95 -46.64 20.03 -3.67
N ILE A 96 -47.23 19.07 -4.38
CA ILE A 96 -46.52 18.10 -5.23
C ILE A 96 -46.25 18.71 -6.61
N ASN A 97 -44.99 18.70 -7.04
CA ASN A 97 -44.55 19.20 -8.34
C ASN A 97 -43.97 18.12 -9.27
N GLU A 98 -43.77 16.89 -8.79
CA GLU A 98 -43.33 15.78 -9.64
C GLU A 98 -43.97 14.47 -9.17
N VAL A 99 -44.35 13.64 -10.14
CA VAL A 99 -44.85 12.27 -9.94
C VAL A 99 -44.06 11.31 -10.79
N SER A 100 -43.56 10.24 -10.17
CA SER A 100 -42.80 9.18 -10.82
C SER A 100 -43.38 7.80 -10.45
N LEU A 101 -43.37 6.86 -11.38
CA LEU A 101 -43.81 5.47 -11.15
C LEU A 101 -42.69 4.51 -11.56
N TYR A 102 -42.40 3.54 -10.70
CA TYR A 102 -41.35 2.54 -10.92
C TYR A 102 -41.89 1.12 -10.78
N ARG A 103 -41.28 0.18 -11.50
CA ARG A 103 -41.35 -1.25 -11.21
C ARG A 103 -40.50 -1.57 -9.98
N LEU A 104 -40.75 -2.73 -9.39
CA LEU A 104 -40.00 -3.22 -8.22
C LEU A 104 -38.52 -3.49 -8.54
N ASP A 105 -38.16 -3.69 -9.81
CA ASP A 105 -36.78 -3.81 -10.30
C ASP A 105 -36.08 -2.46 -10.50
N GLY A 106 -36.71 -1.35 -10.08
CA GLY A 106 -36.18 0.01 -10.18
C GLY A 106 -36.36 0.66 -11.56
N LYS A 107 -36.92 -0.03 -12.56
CA LYS A 107 -37.19 0.58 -13.87
C LYS A 107 -38.30 1.63 -13.76
N GLN A 108 -38.00 2.88 -14.14
CA GLN A 108 -38.98 3.95 -14.22
C GLN A 108 -39.93 3.72 -15.40
N LEU A 109 -41.23 3.70 -15.10
CA LEU A 109 -42.30 3.54 -16.09
C LEU A 109 -42.94 4.86 -16.49
N PHE A 110 -42.98 5.82 -15.57
CA PHE A 110 -43.65 7.09 -15.80
C PHE A 110 -42.96 8.19 -14.99
N LYS A 111 -42.90 9.38 -15.58
CA LYS A 111 -42.46 10.61 -14.93
C LYS A 111 -43.28 11.78 -15.46
N CYS A 112 -43.79 12.63 -14.58
CA CYS A 112 -44.51 13.83 -14.95
C CYS A 112 -44.20 14.98 -13.98
N ILE A 113 -43.89 16.15 -14.53
CA ILE A 113 -43.81 17.39 -13.76
C ILE A 113 -45.22 17.99 -13.66
N VAL A 114 -45.67 18.29 -12.45
CA VAL A 114 -47.01 18.80 -12.17
C VAL A 114 -46.97 20.33 -12.15
N LEU A 115 -47.62 20.94 -13.13
CA LEU A 115 -47.70 22.39 -13.26
C LEU A 115 -48.76 22.99 -12.30
N PRO A 116 -48.65 24.28 -11.92
CA PRO A 116 -49.65 24.93 -11.09
C PRO A 116 -51.07 24.82 -11.68
N ARG A 117 -52.05 24.40 -10.87
CA ARG A 117 -53.46 24.09 -11.21
C ARG A 117 -53.71 22.72 -11.88
N MET A 118 -52.67 22.00 -12.29
CA MET A 118 -52.78 20.61 -12.75
C MET A 118 -52.94 19.70 -11.53
N HIS A 119 -54.07 18.99 -11.43
CA HIS A 119 -54.33 18.08 -10.31
C HIS A 119 -54.83 16.70 -10.73
N LEU A 120 -55.20 16.49 -12.00
CA LEU A 120 -55.52 15.17 -12.53
C LEU A 120 -54.40 14.75 -13.48
N LEU A 121 -53.78 13.62 -13.18
CA LEU A 121 -52.69 13.03 -13.97
C LEU A 121 -53.14 11.71 -14.56
N HIS A 122 -53.08 11.58 -15.88
CA HIS A 122 -53.29 10.30 -16.55
C HIS A 122 -52.01 9.47 -16.48
N ILE A 123 -52.11 8.27 -15.89
CA ILE A 123 -51.00 7.33 -15.82
C ILE A 123 -51.11 6.36 -17.00
N PRO A 124 -50.02 6.10 -17.76
CA PRO A 124 -50.04 5.16 -18.88
C PRO A 124 -50.47 3.75 -18.47
N ASP A 125 -50.94 2.96 -19.43
CA ASP A 125 -51.29 1.57 -19.16
C ASP A 125 -50.06 0.72 -18.83
N PHE A 126 -50.19 -0.09 -17.79
CA PHE A 126 -49.18 -1.05 -17.34
C PHE A 126 -49.87 -2.36 -16.92
N SER A 127 -49.10 -3.46 -16.92
CA SER A 127 -49.59 -4.79 -16.55
C SER A 127 -50.12 -4.82 -15.11
N ASN A 128 -50.92 -5.83 -14.74
CA ASN A 128 -51.37 -5.95 -13.36
C ASN A 128 -50.20 -6.27 -12.43
N GLY A 129 -50.10 -5.55 -11.29
CA GLY A 129 -48.96 -5.69 -10.39
C GLY A 129 -48.86 -4.58 -9.33
N ILE A 130 -47.77 -4.64 -8.56
CA ILE A 130 -47.41 -3.63 -7.56
C ILE A 130 -46.30 -2.75 -8.13
N TYR A 131 -46.49 -1.45 -8.00
CA TYR A 131 -45.58 -0.42 -8.49
C TYR A 131 -45.23 0.55 -7.36
N ILE A 132 -44.11 1.24 -7.51
CA ILE A 132 -43.66 2.26 -6.56
C ILE A 132 -44.07 3.61 -7.13
N LEU A 133 -45.04 4.26 -6.48
CA LEU A 133 -45.41 5.65 -6.75
C LEU A 133 -44.53 6.55 -5.90
N GLN A 134 -43.86 7.49 -6.53
CA GLN A 134 -43.04 8.50 -5.89
C GLN A 134 -43.59 9.88 -6.23
N LEU A 135 -43.76 10.73 -5.21
CA LEU A 135 -44.28 12.08 -5.32
C LEU A 135 -43.24 13.02 -4.71
N LYS A 136 -42.83 14.05 -5.44
CA LYS A 136 -41.90 15.05 -4.95
C LYS A 136 -42.64 16.36 -4.65
N GLY A 137 -42.39 16.91 -3.47
CA GLY A 137 -42.90 18.21 -3.07
C GLY A 137 -42.02 19.37 -3.51
N ASN A 138 -42.60 20.58 -3.51
CA ASN A 138 -41.90 21.85 -3.82
C ASN A 138 -40.69 22.14 -2.93
N ASN A 139 -40.60 21.48 -1.77
CA ASN A 139 -39.50 21.55 -0.81
C ASN A 139 -38.47 20.42 -0.97
N ASN A 140 -38.45 19.74 -2.13
CA ASN A 140 -37.65 18.56 -2.43
C ASN A 140 -37.92 17.33 -1.53
N LEU A 141 -38.97 17.33 -0.70
CA LEU A 141 -39.36 16.14 0.06
C LEU A 141 -39.94 15.08 -0.87
N LEU A 142 -39.56 13.84 -0.63
CA LEU A 142 -39.96 12.68 -1.42
C LEU A 142 -40.95 11.84 -0.62
N TYR A 143 -42.10 11.53 -1.21
CA TYR A 143 -43.12 10.67 -0.65
C TYR A 143 -43.23 9.42 -1.51
N THR A 144 -43.20 8.24 -0.90
CA THR A 144 -43.26 6.98 -1.64
C THR A 144 -44.42 6.14 -1.14
N SER A 145 -45.18 5.55 -2.07
CA SER A 145 -46.29 4.66 -1.76
C SER A 145 -46.38 3.53 -2.78
N LYS A 146 -47.02 2.43 -2.41
CA LYS A 146 -47.31 1.33 -3.34
C LYS A 146 -48.53 1.71 -4.18
N LEU A 147 -48.43 1.67 -5.50
CA LEU A 147 -49.57 1.71 -6.42
C LEU A 147 -49.92 0.29 -6.85
N SER A 148 -51.20 -0.05 -6.82
CA SER A 148 -51.69 -1.40 -7.09
C SER A 148 -52.86 -1.35 -8.07
N SER A 149 -53.23 -2.52 -8.59
CA SER A 149 -54.29 -2.67 -9.60
C SER A 149 -55.72 -2.48 -9.08
N ASN A 150 -55.92 -1.58 -8.10
CA ASN A 150 -57.21 -1.23 -7.52
C ASN A 150 -57.26 0.26 -7.14
N SER A 151 -58.43 0.89 -7.27
CA SER A 151 -58.63 2.30 -6.89
C SER A 151 -58.53 2.47 -5.38
N LYS A 152 -57.84 3.51 -4.90
CA LYS A 152 -57.68 3.77 -3.46
C LYS A 152 -57.33 5.21 -3.15
N ILE A 153 -57.64 5.65 -1.93
CA ILE A 153 -57.08 6.88 -1.36
C ILE A 153 -55.71 6.55 -0.78
N ILE A 154 -54.71 7.29 -1.23
CA ILE A 154 -53.33 7.26 -0.74
C ILE A 154 -53.19 8.42 0.25
N ASN A 155 -53.15 8.09 1.54
CA ASN A 155 -52.84 9.09 2.56
C ASN A 155 -51.33 9.37 2.52
N ILE A 156 -50.97 10.60 2.22
CA ILE A 156 -49.61 11.09 2.22
C ILE A 156 -49.38 11.79 3.56
N SER A 157 -48.87 11.03 4.52
CA SER A 157 -48.16 11.62 5.64
C SER A 157 -46.69 11.82 5.25
N HIS A 158 -46.01 12.77 5.88
CA HIS A 158 -44.56 12.66 5.97
C HIS A 158 -44.24 11.28 6.58
N SER A 159 -43.17 10.61 6.12
CA SER A 159 -42.76 9.30 6.65
C SER A 159 -42.70 9.36 8.18
N GLY A 160 -43.73 8.76 8.78
CA GLY A 160 -44.15 8.95 10.16
C GLY A 160 -45.34 8.03 10.34
N THR A 161 -45.04 6.75 10.54
CA THR A 161 -45.98 5.72 10.95
C THR A 161 -46.71 6.16 12.22
N SER A 162 -47.96 5.73 12.36
CA SER A 162 -48.80 5.98 13.53
C SER A 162 -48.04 5.76 14.83
N SER A 163 -48.11 6.76 15.69
CA SER A 163 -47.48 6.86 17.00
C SER A 163 -47.64 5.60 17.88
N LYS A 164 -46.55 4.85 18.07
CA LYS A 164 -45.99 4.52 19.39
C LYS A 164 -44.46 4.45 19.23
N ASN A 165 -43.77 5.47 19.76
CA ASN A 165 -42.33 5.51 20.05
C ASN A 165 -41.37 5.05 18.93
N ILE A 166 -41.19 5.82 17.84
CA ILE A 166 -40.01 5.63 16.99
C ILE A 166 -39.38 6.99 16.67
N ALA A 167 -38.14 7.11 17.13
CA ALA A 167 -37.14 8.10 16.83
C ALA A 167 -36.95 8.32 15.31
N ALA A 168 -36.46 9.48 14.87
CA ALA A 168 -36.01 9.69 13.49
C ALA A 168 -35.03 8.57 13.09
N VAL A 169 -35.45 7.66 12.21
CA VAL A 169 -34.60 6.55 11.75
C VAL A 169 -33.65 7.11 10.70
N SER A 170 -32.38 7.23 11.07
CA SER A 170 -31.27 7.46 10.14
C SER A 170 -31.15 6.26 9.21
N SER A 171 -31.23 6.46 7.88
CA SER A 171 -30.85 5.42 6.94
C SER A 171 -29.37 5.08 7.07
N VAL A 172 -29.03 3.82 6.87
CA VAL A 172 -27.64 3.35 6.87
C VAL A 172 -27.27 2.92 5.46
N GLN A 173 -26.20 3.50 4.91
CA GLN A 173 -25.66 3.08 3.63
C GLN A 173 -24.84 1.80 3.81
N LEU A 174 -25.22 0.72 3.13
CA LEU A 174 -24.43 -0.49 3.01
C LEU A 174 -23.63 -0.48 1.71
N ASN A 175 -22.36 -0.83 1.79
CA ASN A 175 -21.46 -0.95 0.64
C ASN A 175 -21.01 -2.39 0.48
N PHE A 176 -21.00 -2.87 -0.77
CA PHE A 176 -20.63 -4.22 -1.16
C PHE A 176 -19.47 -4.15 -2.16
N LYS A 177 -18.33 -4.77 -1.84
CA LYS A 177 -17.14 -4.79 -2.69
C LYS A 177 -16.65 -6.22 -2.92
N HIS A 178 -16.25 -6.53 -4.14
CA HIS A 178 -15.70 -7.83 -4.54
C HIS A 178 -14.83 -7.67 -5.80
N ASP A 179 -13.82 -8.51 -5.98
CA ASP A 179 -12.89 -8.41 -7.13
C ASP A 179 -13.55 -8.76 -8.48
N ASP A 180 -14.50 -9.71 -8.43
CA ASP A 180 -15.21 -10.22 -9.61
C ASP A 180 -16.50 -9.46 -9.99
N TYR A 181 -17.00 -8.59 -9.13
CA TYR A 181 -18.30 -7.92 -9.30
C TYR A 181 -18.17 -6.41 -9.16
N TYR A 182 -19.04 -5.67 -9.84
CA TYR A 182 -19.12 -4.23 -9.63
C TYR A 182 -19.51 -3.91 -8.19
N PRO A 183 -18.86 -2.92 -7.55
CA PRO A 183 -19.29 -2.42 -6.25
C PRO A 183 -20.75 -1.95 -6.30
N HIS A 184 -21.45 -2.13 -5.19
CA HIS A 184 -22.83 -1.72 -5.04
C HIS A 184 -23.06 -1.07 -3.68
N SER A 185 -23.95 -0.08 -3.66
CA SER A 185 -24.31 0.66 -2.45
C SER A 185 -25.83 0.78 -2.37
N ILE A 186 -26.40 0.54 -1.19
CA ILE A 186 -27.83 0.71 -0.93
C ILE A 186 -28.04 1.44 0.39
N ASP A 187 -29.11 2.24 0.47
CA ASP A 187 -29.55 2.82 1.73
C ASP A 187 -30.64 1.94 2.35
N VAL A 188 -30.41 1.51 3.60
CA VAL A 188 -31.33 0.66 4.37
C VAL A 188 -32.03 1.50 5.42
N PHE A 189 -33.36 1.39 5.47
CA PHE A 189 -34.24 2.17 6.35
C PHE A 189 -34.98 1.30 7.39
N ASP A 190 -34.99 -0.01 7.18
CA ASP A 190 -35.64 -1.02 8.03
C ASP A 190 -34.71 -2.22 8.16
N PHE A 191 -34.47 -2.67 9.39
CA PHE A 191 -33.53 -3.74 9.72
C PHE A 191 -34.25 -5.02 10.18
N SER A 192 -35.56 -5.12 9.94
CA SER A 192 -36.39 -6.23 10.43
C SER A 192 -36.41 -7.47 9.54
N ASP A 193 -36.02 -7.37 8.26
CA ASP A 193 -36.03 -8.46 7.28
C ASP A 193 -34.62 -8.76 6.73
N ASP A 194 -34.35 -10.04 6.41
CA ASP A 194 -33.15 -10.47 5.68
C ASP A 194 -33.02 -9.75 4.33
N LEU A 195 -31.87 -9.12 4.09
CA LEU A 195 -31.58 -8.47 2.81
C LEU A 195 -31.17 -9.50 1.74
N VAL A 196 -31.69 -9.36 0.51
CA VAL A 196 -31.20 -10.13 -0.66
C VAL A 196 -30.58 -9.15 -1.65
N ILE A 197 -29.26 -9.23 -1.84
CA ILE A 197 -28.49 -8.29 -2.64
C ILE A 197 -27.92 -9.00 -3.86
N SER A 198 -28.27 -8.51 -5.05
CA SER A 198 -27.71 -9.05 -6.30
C SER A 198 -26.54 -8.19 -6.79
N LEU A 199 -25.38 -8.81 -7.04
CA LEU A 199 -24.25 -8.13 -7.67
C LEU A 199 -24.13 -8.45 -9.15
N LYS A 200 -23.68 -7.46 -9.92
CA LYS A 200 -23.42 -7.59 -11.36
C LYS A 200 -21.95 -7.94 -11.59
N LYS A 201 -21.68 -9.02 -12.33
CA LYS A 201 -20.31 -9.44 -12.66
C LYS A 201 -19.58 -8.36 -13.46
N ASP A 202 -18.33 -8.07 -13.11
CA ASP A 202 -17.44 -7.19 -13.87
C ASP A 202 -16.68 -8.04 -14.90
N PRO A 203 -16.81 -7.78 -16.22
CA PRO A 203 -16.12 -8.57 -17.25
C PRO A 203 -14.60 -8.57 -17.10
N ARG A 204 -14.00 -7.57 -16.45
CA ARG A 204 -12.56 -7.53 -16.19
C ARG A 204 -12.07 -8.65 -15.28
N SER A 205 -12.96 -9.25 -14.50
CA SER A 205 -12.65 -10.40 -13.62
C SER A 205 -12.09 -11.60 -14.38
N GLU A 206 -12.46 -11.77 -15.66
CA GLU A 206 -11.89 -12.81 -16.51
C GLU A 206 -10.39 -12.63 -16.72
N VAL A 207 -9.94 -11.38 -16.87
CA VAL A 207 -8.53 -11.03 -17.07
C VAL A 207 -7.75 -11.10 -15.75
N PHE A 208 -8.37 -10.66 -14.66
CA PHE A 208 -7.72 -10.53 -13.36
C PHE A 208 -7.97 -11.72 -12.42
N ASN A 209 -8.20 -12.91 -12.99
CA ASN A 209 -8.26 -14.13 -12.20
C ASN A 209 -6.85 -14.50 -11.71
N GLN A 210 -6.59 -14.29 -10.42
CA GLN A 210 -5.29 -14.53 -9.79
C GLN A 210 -4.81 -15.99 -9.85
N LEU A 211 -5.68 -16.94 -10.21
CA LEU A 211 -5.37 -18.38 -10.31
C LEU A 211 -5.20 -18.86 -11.75
N LYS A 212 -5.18 -17.95 -12.73
CA LYS A 212 -4.94 -18.26 -14.14
C LYS A 212 -3.78 -17.43 -14.67
N ILE A 213 -3.00 -18.03 -15.56
CA ILE A 213 -1.95 -17.35 -16.30
C ILE A 213 -2.33 -17.34 -17.78
N HIS A 214 -2.75 -16.17 -18.25
CA HIS A 214 -3.10 -15.96 -19.66
C HIS A 214 -1.89 -15.57 -20.50
N SER A 215 -1.94 -15.85 -21.80
CA SER A 215 -0.90 -15.45 -22.75
C SER A 215 -1.26 -14.15 -23.44
N TYR A 216 -0.31 -13.22 -23.54
CA TYR A 216 -0.44 -11.95 -24.22
C TYR A 216 0.57 -11.91 -25.35
N HIS A 217 0.10 -11.88 -26.59
CA HIS A 217 0.94 -11.88 -27.79
C HIS A 217 0.82 -10.53 -28.49
N PHE A 218 1.98 -9.93 -28.77
CA PHE A 218 2.10 -8.71 -29.55
C PHE A 218 2.93 -8.98 -30.79
N THR A 219 2.43 -8.59 -31.95
CA THR A 219 3.20 -8.59 -33.20
C THR A 219 3.43 -7.16 -33.65
N ILE A 220 4.69 -6.76 -33.72
CA ILE A 220 5.15 -5.41 -34.10
C ILE A 220 6.13 -5.50 -35.27
N THR A 221 6.22 -4.45 -36.07
CA THR A 221 7.21 -4.40 -37.15
C THR A 221 8.62 -4.26 -36.58
N LYS A 222 9.64 -4.61 -37.37
CA LYS A 222 11.05 -4.41 -36.98
C LYS A 222 11.34 -2.93 -36.73
N ASP A 223 10.83 -2.04 -37.59
CA ASP A 223 11.07 -0.60 -37.48
C ASP A 223 10.42 -0.01 -36.22
N ASP A 224 9.21 -0.45 -35.89
CA ASP A 224 8.52 -0.07 -34.66
C ASP A 224 9.25 -0.58 -33.41
N SER A 225 9.77 -1.82 -33.44
CA SER A 225 10.58 -2.36 -32.35
C SER A 225 11.85 -1.54 -32.12
N LEU A 226 12.56 -1.19 -33.20
CA LEU A 226 13.78 -0.37 -33.12
C LEU A 226 13.47 1.07 -32.67
N LYS A 227 12.34 1.63 -33.13
CA LYS A 227 11.85 2.93 -32.68
C LYS A 227 11.55 2.90 -31.18
N MET A 228 10.87 1.88 -30.69
CA MET A 228 10.51 1.75 -29.28
C MET A 228 11.74 1.67 -28.36
N GLU A 229 12.84 1.03 -28.77
CA GLU A 229 14.12 1.04 -28.03
C GLU A 229 14.78 2.43 -28.07
N ARG A 230 15.00 2.98 -29.28
CA ARG A 230 15.69 4.25 -29.48
C ARG A 230 14.99 5.42 -28.78
N ASP A 231 13.66 5.43 -28.87
CA ASP A 231 12.80 6.51 -28.38
C ASP A 231 12.09 6.13 -27.07
N ALA A 232 12.56 5.11 -26.33
CA ALA A 232 11.88 4.57 -25.16
C ALA A 232 11.42 5.66 -24.17
N ARG A 233 12.29 6.64 -23.90
CA ARG A 233 12.04 7.77 -22.99
C ARG A 233 11.00 8.79 -23.47
N LYS A 234 10.61 8.76 -24.75
CA LYS A 234 9.51 9.61 -25.27
C LYS A 234 8.14 9.06 -24.91
N GLU A 235 8.08 7.80 -24.48
CA GLU A 235 6.82 7.12 -24.12
C GLU A 235 5.79 7.05 -25.25
N ASP A 236 6.24 7.09 -26.51
CA ASP A 236 5.38 6.97 -27.69
C ASP A 236 4.87 5.53 -27.84
N TYR A 237 3.58 5.38 -28.17
CA TYR A 237 3.02 4.09 -28.56
C TYR A 237 3.41 3.73 -30.00
N VAL A 238 3.80 2.47 -30.20
CA VAL A 238 3.94 1.87 -31.53
C VAL A 238 2.77 0.92 -31.81
N PRO A 239 2.40 0.71 -33.09
CA PRO A 239 1.33 -0.20 -33.45
C PRO A 239 1.73 -1.67 -33.21
N ALA A 240 0.84 -2.42 -32.57
CA ALA A 240 0.99 -3.86 -32.36
C ALA A 240 -0.31 -4.60 -32.66
N ILE A 241 -0.24 -5.77 -33.30
CA ILE A 241 -1.37 -6.69 -33.37
C ILE A 241 -1.42 -7.49 -32.06
N PHE A 242 -2.53 -7.38 -31.33
CA PHE A 242 -2.73 -8.03 -30.04
C PHE A 242 -3.57 -9.30 -30.15
N ARG A 243 -3.04 -10.39 -29.59
CA ARG A 243 -3.81 -11.60 -29.30
C ARG A 243 -3.74 -11.91 -27.81
N TYR A 244 -4.88 -12.27 -27.24
CA TYR A 244 -5.02 -12.71 -25.86
C TYR A 244 -5.44 -14.17 -25.87
N ASP A 245 -4.60 -15.02 -25.30
CA ASP A 245 -4.57 -16.45 -25.59
C ASP A 245 -4.64 -16.67 -27.11
N ASP A 246 -5.63 -17.42 -27.58
CA ASP A 246 -5.82 -17.71 -29.00
C ASP A 246 -6.67 -16.65 -29.73
N SER A 247 -7.24 -15.68 -29.02
CA SER A 247 -8.20 -14.71 -29.58
C SER A 247 -7.51 -13.45 -30.11
N LEU A 248 -7.84 -13.06 -31.35
CA LEU A 248 -7.34 -11.83 -31.98
C LEU A 248 -8.21 -10.61 -31.60
N TYR A 249 -7.59 -9.55 -31.11
CA TYR A 249 -8.27 -8.30 -30.71
C TYR A 249 -7.94 -7.11 -31.62
N GLY A 250 -7.07 -7.28 -32.62
CA GLY A 250 -6.73 -6.25 -33.59
C GLY A 250 -5.52 -5.41 -33.19
N GLN A 251 -5.43 -4.20 -33.75
CA GLN A 251 -4.30 -3.30 -33.56
C GLN A 251 -4.45 -2.46 -32.29
N VAL A 252 -3.39 -2.35 -31.50
CA VAL A 252 -3.32 -1.62 -30.23
C VAL A 252 -2.04 -0.80 -30.15
N GLY A 253 -2.00 0.18 -29.24
CA GLY A 253 -0.76 0.87 -28.87
C GLY A 253 0.05 0.02 -27.89
N PHE A 254 1.35 -0.11 -28.16
CA PHE A 254 2.29 -0.85 -27.32
C PHE A 254 3.55 -0.03 -27.07
N ARG A 255 4.05 0.00 -25.83
CA ARG A 255 5.30 0.70 -25.47
C ARG A 255 5.90 0.17 -24.17
N PHE A 256 7.15 0.53 -23.87
CA PHE A 256 7.71 0.38 -22.52
C PHE A 256 6.97 1.28 -21.51
N LYS A 257 6.81 0.78 -20.28
CA LYS A 257 6.28 1.52 -19.11
C LYS A 257 7.43 2.09 -18.29
N GLY A 258 7.27 3.34 -17.89
CA GLY A 258 8.10 4.09 -16.94
C GLY A 258 8.01 5.57 -17.27
N SER A 259 8.60 6.43 -16.45
CA SER A 259 8.70 7.87 -16.71
C SER A 259 10.08 8.39 -16.30
N ASP A 260 10.21 9.04 -15.14
CA ASP A 260 11.35 9.87 -14.76
C ASP A 260 12.51 9.08 -14.13
N TYR A 261 12.25 7.85 -13.70
CA TYR A 261 13.26 6.97 -13.11
C TYR A 261 13.57 5.76 -13.98
N SER A 262 12.62 4.83 -14.14
CA SER A 262 12.89 3.51 -14.73
C SER A 262 13.36 3.55 -16.18
N LEU A 263 12.79 4.43 -17.03
CA LEU A 263 13.24 4.56 -18.42
C LEU A 263 14.61 5.26 -18.52
N PRO A 264 14.87 6.40 -17.86
CA PRO A 264 16.23 6.96 -17.78
C PRO A 264 17.26 6.01 -17.16
N ASN A 265 16.89 5.21 -16.17
CA ASN A 265 17.78 4.22 -15.56
C ASN A 265 18.21 3.15 -16.58
N CYS A 266 17.28 2.73 -17.45
CA CYS A 266 17.49 1.65 -18.40
C CYS A 266 17.87 2.08 -19.80
N PHE A 267 17.65 3.33 -20.19
CA PHE A 267 17.95 3.86 -21.52
C PHE A 267 18.83 5.11 -21.40
N GLY A 268 20.08 4.99 -21.83
CA GLY A 268 21.09 6.02 -21.69
C GLY A 268 20.75 7.31 -22.44
N THR A 269 21.32 8.42 -21.96
CA THR A 269 21.41 9.69 -22.69
C THR A 269 22.56 9.72 -23.70
N ASP A 270 23.57 8.86 -23.53
CA ASP A 270 24.70 8.74 -24.45
C ASP A 270 25.27 7.31 -24.42
N PRO A 271 25.20 6.53 -25.52
CA PRO A 271 24.45 6.84 -26.73
C PRO A 271 22.94 6.84 -26.44
N VAL A 272 22.21 7.84 -26.95
CA VAL A 272 20.76 7.99 -26.73
C VAL A 272 20.02 6.72 -27.14
N GLY A 273 19.16 6.21 -26.24
CA GLY A 273 18.27 5.09 -26.56
C GLY A 273 18.96 3.72 -26.55
N VAL A 274 20.19 3.64 -26.05
CA VAL A 274 20.85 2.36 -25.79
C VAL A 274 20.43 1.82 -24.43
N ARG A 275 19.83 0.63 -24.46
CA ARG A 275 19.44 -0.10 -23.26
C ARG A 275 20.66 -0.55 -22.46
N GLN A 276 20.65 -0.29 -21.16
CA GLN A 276 21.70 -0.65 -20.21
C GLN A 276 21.59 -2.12 -19.79
N ILE A 277 21.89 -3.04 -20.70
CA ILE A 277 21.75 -4.51 -20.48
C ILE A 277 22.66 -5.08 -19.38
N GLN A 278 23.67 -4.33 -18.95
CA GLN A 278 24.51 -4.68 -17.82
C GLN A 278 23.78 -4.55 -16.47
N LYS A 279 22.68 -3.79 -16.42
CA LYS A 279 21.82 -3.67 -15.24
C LYS A 279 20.75 -4.78 -15.25
N PRO A 280 20.72 -5.67 -14.24
CA PRO A 280 19.77 -6.78 -14.20
C PRO A 280 18.31 -6.36 -14.36
N GLU A 281 17.91 -5.23 -13.75
CA GLU A 281 16.55 -4.70 -13.80
C GLU A 281 16.14 -4.22 -15.20
N CYS A 282 17.11 -3.91 -16.06
CA CYS A 282 16.90 -3.41 -17.41
C CYS A 282 16.85 -4.52 -18.48
N LEU A 283 17.20 -5.76 -18.12
CA LEU A 283 17.03 -6.93 -18.99
C LEU A 283 15.56 -7.18 -19.32
N LYS A 284 14.66 -6.81 -18.40
CA LYS A 284 13.22 -7.01 -18.53
C LYS A 284 12.47 -5.77 -18.07
N ILE A 285 11.86 -5.07 -19.03
CA ILE A 285 11.22 -3.78 -18.79
C ILE A 285 9.71 -3.97 -18.85
N SER A 286 8.99 -3.26 -17.98
CA SER A 286 7.54 -3.26 -17.97
C SER A 286 6.97 -2.70 -19.28
N PHE A 287 5.76 -3.11 -19.65
CA PHE A 287 5.07 -2.61 -20.84
C PHE A 287 3.75 -1.94 -20.47
N LYS A 288 3.29 -1.06 -21.35
CA LYS A 288 1.97 -0.45 -21.31
C LYS A 288 1.26 -0.71 -22.63
N VAL A 289 0.02 -1.16 -22.53
CA VAL A 289 -0.85 -1.47 -23.67
C VAL A 289 -2.01 -0.50 -23.66
N LYS A 290 -2.28 0.15 -24.78
CA LYS A 290 -3.45 1.02 -24.97
C LYS A 290 -4.31 0.46 -26.10
N PHE A 291 -5.37 -0.26 -25.71
CA PHE A 291 -6.26 -0.97 -26.62
C PHE A 291 -7.00 -0.03 -27.57
N ASN A 292 -7.27 1.20 -27.12
CA ASN A 292 -8.02 2.19 -27.89
C ASN A 292 -7.14 3.26 -28.56
N GLU A 293 -5.85 2.98 -28.77
CA GLU A 293 -4.90 3.93 -29.36
C GLU A 293 -5.25 4.26 -30.83
N TYR A 294 -5.52 3.24 -31.63
CA TYR A 294 -5.80 3.38 -33.07
C TYR A 294 -7.29 3.25 -33.42
N ASP A 295 -8.09 2.73 -32.48
CA ASP A 295 -9.55 2.71 -32.55
C ASP A 295 -10.13 3.10 -31.20
N SER A 296 -10.72 4.29 -31.11
CA SER A 296 -11.26 4.85 -29.87
C SER A 296 -12.39 4.01 -29.25
N THR A 297 -13.02 3.13 -30.03
CA THR A 297 -14.13 2.25 -29.59
C THR A 297 -13.65 0.92 -29.04
N THR A 298 -12.44 0.46 -29.40
CA THR A 298 -11.91 -0.84 -28.97
C THR A 298 -11.76 -0.92 -27.45
N ARG A 299 -12.22 -2.02 -26.86
CA ARG A 299 -12.12 -2.31 -25.42
C ARG A 299 -11.67 -3.75 -25.21
N PHE A 300 -10.74 -3.94 -24.28
CA PHE A 300 -10.38 -5.27 -23.80
C PHE A 300 -11.08 -5.51 -22.46
N TYR A 301 -12.14 -6.33 -22.46
CA TYR A 301 -12.98 -6.57 -21.26
C TYR A 301 -13.39 -5.26 -20.55
N SER A 302 -13.85 -4.24 -21.29
CA SER A 302 -14.20 -2.89 -20.78
C SER A 302 -13.04 -1.96 -20.40
N MET A 303 -11.78 -2.40 -20.53
CA MET A 303 -10.58 -1.57 -20.32
C MET A 303 -10.16 -0.83 -21.60
N LYS A 304 -9.56 0.35 -21.41
CA LYS A 304 -8.88 1.12 -22.47
C LYS A 304 -7.37 0.83 -22.50
N ALA A 305 -6.78 0.48 -21.36
CA ALA A 305 -5.36 0.18 -21.22
C ALA A 305 -5.09 -0.89 -20.16
N LEU A 306 -3.89 -1.44 -20.19
CA LEU A 306 -3.36 -2.42 -19.23
C LEU A 306 -1.87 -2.15 -19.01
N ASN A 307 -1.37 -2.37 -17.79
CA ASN A 307 0.06 -2.39 -17.52
C ASN A 307 0.53 -3.83 -17.37
N LEU A 308 1.71 -4.14 -17.90
CA LEU A 308 2.38 -5.43 -17.76
C LEU A 308 3.69 -5.19 -17.01
N HIS A 309 3.67 -5.40 -15.71
CA HIS A 309 4.82 -5.20 -14.83
C HIS A 309 5.81 -6.35 -14.98
N SER A 310 7.09 -6.04 -15.22
CA SER A 310 8.16 -7.02 -15.32
C SER A 310 8.52 -7.65 -13.97
N MET A 311 8.15 -7.00 -12.87
CA MET A 311 8.49 -7.39 -11.49
C MET A 311 10.01 -7.55 -11.29
N SER A 312 10.81 -6.72 -11.98
CA SER A 312 12.26 -6.88 -12.00
C SER A 312 12.90 -6.61 -10.63
N ALA A 313 12.37 -5.64 -9.88
CA ALA A 313 12.83 -5.30 -8.53
C ALA A 313 12.39 -6.30 -7.43
N ASP A 314 11.40 -7.16 -7.73
CA ASP A 314 10.86 -8.12 -6.78
C ASP A 314 11.41 -9.53 -7.06
N GLY A 315 12.35 -9.99 -6.24
CA GLY A 315 12.95 -11.33 -6.37
C GLY A 315 11.95 -12.50 -6.29
N SER A 316 10.82 -12.32 -5.58
CA SER A 316 9.78 -13.34 -5.40
C SER A 316 8.74 -13.37 -6.52
N LYS A 317 8.59 -12.24 -7.24
CA LYS A 317 7.57 -12.00 -8.27
C LYS A 317 6.13 -12.03 -7.72
N MET A 318 5.92 -11.64 -6.46
CA MET A 318 4.64 -11.69 -5.74
C MET A 318 4.24 -10.39 -5.03
N HIS A 319 5.10 -9.38 -4.97
CA HIS A 319 4.86 -8.13 -4.22
C HIS A 319 3.58 -7.42 -4.69
N ASP A 320 3.47 -7.08 -5.98
CA ASP A 320 2.25 -6.46 -6.55
C ASP A 320 1.01 -7.33 -6.27
N MET A 321 1.12 -8.66 -6.40
CA MET A 321 0.00 -9.60 -6.21
C MET A 321 -0.52 -9.59 -4.76
N LEU A 322 0.38 -9.55 -3.79
CA LEU A 322 0.07 -9.53 -2.36
C LEU A 322 -0.35 -8.14 -1.90
N GLY A 323 0.41 -7.10 -2.25
CA GLY A 323 0.19 -5.72 -1.82
C GLY A 323 -1.16 -5.19 -2.25
N TYR A 324 -1.47 -5.22 -3.56
CA TYR A 324 -2.78 -4.77 -4.04
C TYR A 324 -3.92 -5.63 -3.48
N GLY A 325 -3.69 -6.93 -3.29
CA GLY A 325 -4.65 -7.84 -2.65
C GLY A 325 -5.01 -7.41 -1.23
N LEU A 326 -4.00 -7.07 -0.41
CA LEU A 326 -4.20 -6.61 0.97
C LEU A 326 -4.96 -5.28 1.05
N PHE A 327 -4.66 -4.34 0.14
CA PHE A 327 -5.42 -3.08 0.05
C PHE A 327 -6.90 -3.35 -0.26
N ARG A 328 -7.21 -4.17 -1.28
CA ARG A 328 -8.59 -4.54 -1.60
C ARG A 328 -9.27 -5.29 -0.46
N ASP A 329 -8.52 -6.14 0.23
CA ASP A 329 -9.01 -6.88 1.39
C ASP A 329 -9.39 -5.99 2.57
N MET A 330 -8.75 -4.82 2.70
CA MET A 330 -9.07 -3.75 3.65
C MET A 330 -10.10 -2.73 3.11
N GLY A 331 -10.74 -3.03 1.98
CA GLY A 331 -11.79 -2.21 1.38
C GLY A 331 -11.28 -0.97 0.65
N ILE A 332 -9.97 -0.87 0.41
CA ILE A 332 -9.35 0.18 -0.39
C ILE A 332 -9.56 -0.14 -1.87
N PHE A 333 -9.98 0.86 -2.63
CA PHE A 333 -10.01 0.74 -4.08
C PHE A 333 -8.58 0.72 -4.59
N ALA A 334 -8.15 -0.44 -5.09
CA ALA A 334 -6.82 -0.66 -5.62
C ALA A 334 -6.90 -1.42 -6.97
N PRO A 335 -5.86 -1.34 -7.81
CA PRO A 335 -5.73 -2.15 -9.02
C PRO A 335 -5.94 -3.64 -8.74
N ARG A 336 -6.57 -4.34 -9.69
CA ARG A 336 -6.52 -5.80 -9.73
C ARG A 336 -5.26 -6.28 -10.43
N THR A 337 -4.89 -7.52 -10.14
CA THR A 337 -3.66 -8.14 -10.60
C THR A 337 -3.88 -9.57 -11.05
N ALA A 338 -3.13 -10.02 -12.07
CA ALA A 338 -3.02 -11.41 -12.49
C ALA A 338 -1.64 -11.67 -13.10
N TYR A 339 -1.23 -12.93 -13.15
CA TYR A 339 -0.01 -13.33 -13.85
C TYR A 339 -0.25 -13.45 -15.36
N ALA A 340 0.77 -13.12 -16.15
CA ALA A 340 0.73 -13.09 -17.60
C ALA A 340 1.99 -13.72 -18.21
N LYS A 341 1.82 -14.53 -19.26
CA LYS A 341 2.91 -14.90 -20.17
C LYS A 341 2.96 -13.88 -21.30
N LEU A 342 4.10 -13.23 -21.50
CA LEU A 342 4.24 -12.24 -22.57
C LEU A 342 5.02 -12.81 -23.76
N TYR A 343 4.53 -12.56 -24.97
CA TYR A 343 5.21 -12.87 -26.23
C TYR A 343 5.25 -11.64 -27.12
N VAL A 344 6.42 -11.33 -27.69
CA VAL A 344 6.60 -10.26 -28.68
C VAL A 344 7.21 -10.89 -29.93
N ASN A 345 6.55 -10.73 -31.08
CA ASN A 345 6.95 -11.36 -32.35
C ASN A 345 7.19 -12.87 -32.25
N GLY A 346 6.34 -13.56 -31.48
CA GLY A 346 6.45 -15.01 -31.23
C GLY A 346 7.51 -15.40 -30.20
N VAL A 347 8.36 -14.48 -29.75
CA VAL A 347 9.41 -14.74 -28.75
C VAL A 347 8.85 -14.57 -27.35
N PHE A 348 8.97 -15.61 -26.53
CA PHE A 348 8.58 -15.57 -25.12
C PHE A 348 9.47 -14.61 -24.34
N GLN A 349 8.85 -13.61 -23.70
CA GLN A 349 9.52 -12.59 -22.88
C GLN A 349 9.53 -12.94 -21.40
N GLY A 350 8.91 -14.05 -21.00
CA GLY A 350 8.83 -14.46 -19.60
C GLY A 350 7.50 -14.15 -18.91
N ILE A 351 7.50 -14.29 -17.57
CA ILE A 351 6.37 -13.99 -16.68
C ILE A 351 6.26 -12.49 -16.40
N PHE A 352 5.06 -11.93 -16.46
CA PHE A 352 4.74 -10.55 -16.09
C PHE A 352 3.53 -10.53 -15.15
N ALA A 353 3.30 -9.43 -14.45
CA ALA A 353 2.05 -9.16 -13.77
C ALA A 353 1.20 -8.20 -14.60
N ALA A 354 0.00 -8.63 -15.00
CA ALA A 354 -1.02 -7.77 -15.55
C ALA A 354 -1.65 -6.95 -14.42
N ILE A 355 -1.44 -5.64 -14.44
CA ILE A 355 -1.95 -4.69 -13.44
C ILE A 355 -3.00 -3.79 -14.09
N GLU A 356 -4.18 -3.73 -13.48
CA GLU A 356 -5.27 -2.87 -13.93
C GLU A 356 -4.81 -1.41 -14.00
N LYS A 357 -5.02 -0.75 -15.15
CA LYS A 357 -4.69 0.67 -15.28
C LYS A 357 -5.70 1.50 -14.49
N ILE A 358 -5.18 2.35 -13.60
CA ILE A 358 -5.96 3.41 -12.96
C ILE A 358 -6.16 4.52 -14.00
N ASP A 359 -7.37 4.55 -14.58
CA ASP A 359 -7.86 5.53 -15.54
C ASP A 359 -9.38 5.75 -15.36
N GLY A 360 -10.03 6.46 -16.28
CA GLY A 360 -11.48 6.68 -16.23
C GLY A 360 -12.32 5.39 -16.30
N ARG A 361 -11.78 4.27 -16.79
CA ARG A 361 -12.47 2.97 -16.78
C ARG A 361 -12.38 2.30 -15.41
N PHE A 362 -11.27 2.51 -14.69
CA PHE A 362 -11.15 2.13 -13.28
C PHE A 362 -12.14 2.90 -12.42
N THR A 363 -12.15 4.24 -12.51
CA THR A 363 -13.06 5.09 -11.71
C THR A 363 -14.52 4.75 -12.00
N LYS A 364 -14.92 4.62 -13.28
CA LYS A 364 -16.28 4.19 -13.65
C LYS A 364 -16.66 2.81 -13.13
N SER A 365 -15.68 1.94 -12.92
CA SER A 365 -15.90 0.63 -12.34
C SER A 365 -16.06 0.66 -10.82
N ARG A 366 -15.39 1.59 -10.12
CA ARG A 366 -15.37 1.66 -8.64
C ARG A 366 -16.45 2.58 -8.09
N TRP A 367 -16.80 3.60 -8.86
CA TRP A 367 -17.87 4.55 -8.59
C TRP A 367 -18.87 4.57 -9.78
N PRO A 368 -19.73 3.55 -9.94
CA PRO A 368 -20.61 3.46 -11.11
C PRO A 368 -21.57 4.65 -11.30
N GLN A 369 -21.87 5.37 -10.21
CA GLN A 369 -22.78 6.52 -10.20
C GLN A 369 -22.06 7.89 -10.34
N SER A 370 -20.75 7.95 -10.08
CA SER A 370 -19.98 9.20 -10.05
C SER A 370 -18.59 9.10 -10.72
N GLY A 371 -18.32 8.04 -11.46
CA GLY A 371 -16.98 7.68 -11.92
C GLY A 371 -16.33 8.59 -12.97
N ASP A 372 -16.98 9.67 -13.40
CA ASP A 372 -16.41 10.66 -14.33
C ASP A 372 -15.75 11.85 -13.58
N GLY A 373 -15.50 11.69 -12.27
CA GLY A 373 -14.75 12.65 -11.45
C GLY A 373 -13.26 12.75 -11.82
N ASN A 374 -12.54 13.60 -11.10
CA ASN A 374 -11.12 13.87 -11.40
C ASN A 374 -10.21 12.79 -10.80
N LEU A 375 -9.29 12.27 -11.60
CA LEU A 375 -8.21 11.39 -11.15
C LEU A 375 -6.90 12.17 -11.24
N TYR A 376 -6.15 12.17 -10.15
CA TYR A 376 -4.85 12.81 -10.03
C TYR A 376 -3.77 11.77 -9.78
N LYS A 377 -2.65 11.85 -10.47
CA LYS A 377 -1.45 11.08 -10.12
C LYS A 377 -0.56 11.92 -9.21
N GLU A 378 -0.17 11.36 -8.06
CA GLU A 378 0.86 11.93 -7.17
C GLU A 378 0.61 13.39 -6.73
N ALA A 379 -0.67 13.80 -6.65
CA ALA A 379 -1.07 15.14 -6.24
C ALA A 379 -1.52 15.19 -4.77
N TRP A 380 -0.55 15.33 -3.84
CA TRP A 380 -0.85 15.42 -2.40
C TRP A 380 -1.52 16.75 -2.02
N PRO A 381 -2.49 16.79 -1.07
CA PRO A 381 -3.29 17.98 -0.77
C PRO A 381 -2.55 19.04 0.08
N LYS A 382 -1.41 19.55 -0.42
CA LYS A 382 -0.60 20.59 0.25
C LYS A 382 -0.74 22.00 -0.35
N SER A 383 -1.25 22.11 -1.59
CA SER A 383 -1.37 23.38 -2.30
C SER A 383 -2.80 23.93 -2.26
N ILE A 384 -2.96 25.24 -2.09
CA ILE A 384 -4.27 25.90 -2.19
C ILE A 384 -4.51 26.49 -3.58
N TYR A 385 -3.60 26.26 -4.53
CA TYR A 385 -3.68 26.75 -5.90
C TYR A 385 -4.23 25.66 -6.81
N ALA A 386 -5.25 25.99 -7.60
CA ALA A 386 -5.91 25.06 -8.50
C ALA A 386 -4.95 24.45 -9.54
N ASP A 387 -4.05 25.26 -10.08
CA ASP A 387 -3.10 24.86 -11.13
C ASP A 387 -2.20 23.69 -10.71
N THR A 388 -1.91 23.55 -9.41
CA THR A 388 -1.18 22.39 -8.88
C THR A 388 -1.91 21.09 -9.20
N TYR A 389 -3.22 21.05 -9.00
CA TYR A 389 -4.03 19.86 -9.23
C TYR A 389 -4.38 19.68 -10.71
N ARG A 390 -4.65 20.77 -11.44
CA ARG A 390 -4.93 20.71 -12.89
C ARG A 390 -3.79 20.04 -13.67
N LYS A 391 -2.53 20.35 -13.33
CA LYS A 391 -1.34 19.77 -13.97
C LYS A 391 -1.14 18.27 -13.68
N ALA A 392 -1.79 17.75 -12.64
CA ALA A 392 -1.66 16.37 -12.21
C ALA A 392 -2.85 15.48 -12.64
N LEU A 393 -3.81 16.03 -13.41
CA LEU A 393 -4.98 15.30 -13.88
C LEU A 393 -4.59 14.21 -14.89
N GLU A 394 -5.17 13.02 -14.71
CA GLU A 394 -5.03 11.86 -15.57
C GLU A 394 -6.35 11.47 -16.25
N THR A 395 -7.47 12.03 -15.79
CA THR A 395 -8.78 11.85 -16.39
C THR A 395 -9.44 13.20 -16.58
N ASN A 396 -9.39 13.71 -17.81
CA ASN A 396 -10.35 14.66 -18.34
C ASN A 396 -10.21 14.72 -19.86
N ASP A 397 -11.32 14.50 -20.56
CA ASP A 397 -11.48 14.97 -21.93
C ASP A 397 -11.88 16.47 -21.95
N ASP A 398 -12.05 17.09 -20.76
CA ASP A 398 -12.30 18.52 -20.58
C ASP A 398 -11.01 19.34 -20.74
N ASP A 399 -11.17 20.60 -21.13
CA ASP A 399 -10.10 21.59 -21.14
C ASP A 399 -9.38 21.63 -19.77
N PRO A 400 -8.07 21.29 -19.71
CA PRO A 400 -7.27 21.31 -18.49
C PRO A 400 -7.33 22.65 -17.75
N ASP A 401 -7.55 23.75 -18.48
CA ASP A 401 -7.64 25.10 -17.92
C ASP A 401 -9.00 25.37 -17.23
N ASN A 402 -10.00 24.51 -17.44
CA ASN A 402 -11.37 24.68 -16.91
C ASN A 402 -11.88 23.54 -15.98
N ALA A 403 -11.18 22.40 -15.89
CA ALA A 403 -11.47 21.34 -14.92
C ALA A 403 -11.69 21.83 -13.46
N ASN A 404 -12.79 21.40 -12.83
CA ASN A 404 -13.12 21.82 -11.47
C ASN A 404 -12.37 20.98 -10.43
N VAL A 405 -11.30 21.53 -9.84
CA VAL A 405 -10.46 20.88 -8.82
C VAL A 405 -10.74 21.38 -7.39
N ALA A 406 -11.92 21.94 -7.15
CA ALA A 406 -12.21 22.68 -5.93
C ALA A 406 -12.18 21.83 -4.65
N LYS A 407 -12.52 20.54 -4.68
CA LYS A 407 -12.51 19.71 -3.46
C LYS A 407 -11.08 19.46 -2.99
N MET A 408 -10.14 19.20 -3.92
CA MET A 408 -8.71 19.08 -3.59
C MET A 408 -8.15 20.39 -3.00
N VAL A 409 -8.46 21.53 -3.61
CA VAL A 409 -8.07 22.85 -3.08
C VAL A 409 -8.67 23.10 -1.69
N ASN A 410 -9.94 22.74 -1.51
CA ASN A 410 -10.63 22.89 -0.22
C ASN A 410 -10.06 21.96 0.85
N LEU A 411 -9.65 20.73 0.49
CA LEU A 411 -8.98 19.81 1.40
C LEU A 411 -7.65 20.40 1.89
N ALA A 412 -6.81 20.89 0.97
CA ALA A 412 -5.56 21.54 1.33
C ALA A 412 -5.76 22.80 2.19
N ARG A 413 -6.80 23.59 1.89
CA ARG A 413 -7.16 24.77 2.71
C ARG A 413 -7.60 24.34 4.11
N ALA A 414 -8.49 23.35 4.21
CA ALA A 414 -8.98 22.82 5.47
C ALA A 414 -7.83 22.30 6.34
N LEU A 415 -6.86 21.60 5.75
CA LEU A 415 -5.64 21.15 6.44
C LEU A 415 -4.84 22.32 7.02
N LYS A 416 -4.56 23.35 6.20
CA LYS A 416 -3.78 24.53 6.63
C LYS A 416 -4.47 25.36 7.71
N THR A 417 -5.79 25.40 7.72
CA THR A 417 -6.57 26.16 8.71
C THR A 417 -6.95 25.32 9.94
N SER A 418 -6.63 24.04 9.97
CA SER A 418 -6.96 23.16 11.08
C SER A 418 -5.92 23.22 12.20
N THR A 419 -6.43 23.08 13.42
CA THR A 419 -5.70 22.61 14.59
C THR A 419 -6.05 21.15 14.85
N GLU A 420 -5.34 20.48 15.75
CA GLU A 420 -5.67 19.10 16.15
C GLU A 420 -7.15 18.96 16.59
N GLN A 421 -7.68 19.91 17.36
CA GLN A 421 -9.06 19.87 17.86
C GLN A 421 -10.12 20.12 16.78
N THR A 422 -9.77 20.82 15.70
CA THR A 422 -10.71 21.20 14.64
C THR A 422 -10.56 20.35 13.38
N PHE A 423 -9.44 19.64 13.23
CA PHE A 423 -9.07 18.84 12.07
C PHE A 423 -10.20 17.93 11.59
N VAL A 424 -10.70 17.03 12.45
CA VAL A 424 -11.73 16.06 12.08
C VAL A 424 -12.96 16.77 11.52
N ARG A 425 -13.45 17.81 12.21
CA ARG A 425 -14.62 18.59 11.76
C ARG A 425 -14.40 19.24 10.39
N ASN A 426 -13.19 19.74 10.14
CA ASN A 426 -12.87 20.49 8.94
C ASN A 426 -12.68 19.60 7.71
N VAL A 427 -12.16 18.37 7.88
CA VAL A 427 -11.81 17.49 6.76
C VAL A 427 -12.81 16.36 6.50
N ASP A 428 -13.66 16.00 7.48
CA ASP A 428 -14.54 14.83 7.38
C ASP A 428 -15.59 14.95 6.26
N SER A 429 -15.89 16.15 5.76
CA SER A 429 -16.74 16.31 4.55
C SER A 429 -15.99 16.12 3.22
N LEU A 430 -14.65 16.11 3.24
CA LEU A 430 -13.80 16.13 2.05
C LEU A 430 -13.06 14.82 1.83
N ILE A 431 -12.66 14.12 2.89
CA ILE A 431 -11.98 12.83 2.88
C ILE A 431 -12.65 11.86 3.86
N ASP A 432 -12.54 10.56 3.63
CA ASP A 432 -12.95 9.55 4.60
C ASP A 432 -11.72 9.13 5.44
N LEU A 433 -11.67 9.57 6.70
CA LEU A 433 -10.54 9.27 7.59
C LEU A 433 -10.44 7.78 7.91
N ASN A 434 -11.56 7.03 7.97
CA ASN A 434 -11.49 5.59 8.22
C ASN A 434 -10.91 4.85 7.01
N TYR A 435 -11.25 5.29 5.80
CA TYR A 435 -10.62 4.79 4.58
C TYR A 435 -9.11 5.07 4.57
N LEU A 436 -8.69 6.30 4.93
CA LEU A 436 -7.28 6.66 5.04
C LEU A 436 -6.54 5.80 6.09
N LEU A 437 -7.14 5.59 7.27
CA LEU A 437 -6.52 4.75 8.31
C LEU A 437 -6.32 3.30 7.84
N ARG A 438 -7.29 2.72 7.13
CA ARG A 438 -7.13 1.36 6.56
C ARG A 438 -6.08 1.29 5.47
N TYR A 439 -5.96 2.35 4.66
CA TYR A 439 -4.84 2.49 3.74
C TYR A 439 -3.52 2.46 4.51
N MET A 440 -3.38 3.29 5.55
CA MET A 440 -2.18 3.36 6.38
C MET A 440 -1.86 2.03 7.06
N VAL A 441 -2.87 1.26 7.48
CA VAL A 441 -2.67 -0.07 8.08
C VAL A 441 -1.93 -0.98 7.11
N VAL A 442 -2.42 -1.07 5.86
CA VAL A 442 -1.78 -1.90 4.84
C VAL A 442 -0.40 -1.34 4.49
N ASP A 443 -0.32 -0.06 4.14
CA ASP A 443 0.90 0.63 3.70
C ASP A 443 2.07 0.45 4.67
N ARG A 444 1.82 0.64 5.98
CA ARG A 444 2.83 0.43 7.02
C ARG A 444 3.15 -1.04 7.26
N SER A 445 2.17 -1.94 7.18
CA SER A 445 2.40 -3.38 7.41
C SER A 445 3.24 -4.06 6.31
N ILE A 446 3.19 -3.53 5.09
CA ILE A 446 3.94 -4.06 3.95
C ILE A 446 5.27 -3.33 3.73
N LYS A 447 5.65 -2.40 4.62
CA LYS A 447 6.86 -1.57 4.50
C LYS A 447 6.95 -0.85 3.14
N ASN A 448 5.86 -0.20 2.71
CA ASN A 448 5.85 0.60 1.50
C ASN A 448 6.68 1.88 1.69
N TRP A 449 7.99 1.77 1.47
CA TRP A 449 8.90 2.85 1.78
C TRP A 449 8.83 3.98 0.75
N ASP A 450 8.57 3.71 -0.52
CA ASP A 450 8.43 4.73 -1.58
C ASP A 450 6.98 5.26 -1.72
N GLY A 451 6.15 5.04 -0.69
CA GLY A 451 4.74 5.36 -0.69
C GLY A 451 4.42 6.77 -0.18
N ILE A 452 3.20 6.92 0.34
CA ILE A 452 2.67 8.21 0.78
C ILE A 452 3.38 8.80 2.01
N THR A 453 4.20 8.01 2.71
CA THR A 453 4.98 8.46 3.87
C THR A 453 6.38 8.97 3.52
N ALA A 454 6.85 8.80 2.28
CA ALA A 454 8.16 9.29 1.85
C ALA A 454 8.07 10.65 1.18
N PHE A 455 8.35 11.71 1.94
CA PHE A 455 8.33 13.08 1.42
C PHE A 455 9.73 13.49 0.95
N TYR A 456 10.10 13.10 -0.26
CA TYR A 456 11.38 13.46 -0.88
C TYR A 456 11.60 14.96 -0.93
N ALA A 457 12.80 15.36 -0.52
CA ALA A 457 13.25 16.74 -0.43
C ALA A 457 14.43 16.95 -1.39
N TRP A 458 14.53 18.16 -1.93
CA TRP A 458 15.58 18.49 -2.92
C TRP A 458 16.98 18.56 -2.29
N ASN A 459 17.09 19.05 -1.06
CA ASN A 459 18.33 19.14 -0.30
C ASN A 459 18.07 19.25 1.21
N GLU A 460 19.15 19.20 2.00
CA GLU A 460 19.14 19.32 3.48
C GLU A 460 18.45 20.57 4.04
N ASN A 461 18.41 21.67 3.28
CA ASN A 461 17.81 22.94 3.71
C ASN A 461 16.30 23.03 3.41
N THR A 462 15.74 22.01 2.76
CA THR A 462 14.33 21.97 2.37
C THR A 462 13.45 21.58 3.57
N THR A 463 12.26 22.19 3.66
CA THR A 463 11.27 21.94 4.72
C THR A 463 9.93 21.41 4.21
N SER A 464 9.87 21.06 2.92
CA SER A 464 8.68 20.53 2.24
C SER A 464 9.10 19.52 1.17
N GLY A 465 8.45 18.37 1.15
CA GLY A 465 8.76 17.30 0.19
C GLY A 465 7.56 16.88 -0.66
N THR A 466 7.80 15.99 -1.62
CA THR A 466 6.79 15.32 -2.44
C THR A 466 6.87 13.82 -2.24
N ASN A 467 5.72 13.14 -2.29
CA ASN A 467 5.60 11.70 -2.15
C ASN A 467 5.11 11.08 -3.48
N HIS A 468 5.31 9.77 -3.62
CA HIS A 468 5.04 9.03 -4.87
C HIS A 468 4.13 7.82 -4.64
N ASN A 469 3.83 7.10 -5.73
CA ASN A 469 3.17 5.80 -5.71
C ASN A 469 1.70 5.80 -5.22
N PHE A 470 0.95 6.84 -5.60
CA PHE A 470 -0.49 6.90 -5.38
C PHE A 470 -1.23 7.70 -6.44
N TYR A 471 -2.54 7.48 -6.46
CA TYR A 471 -3.51 8.34 -7.12
C TYR A 471 -4.52 8.88 -6.09
N PHE A 472 -5.08 10.05 -6.37
CA PHE A 472 -6.32 10.51 -5.75
C PHE A 472 -7.44 10.53 -6.78
N TYR A 473 -8.61 10.04 -6.39
CA TYR A 473 -9.84 10.25 -7.15
C TYR A 473 -10.77 11.17 -6.37
N GLU A 474 -11.22 12.25 -6.99
CA GLU A 474 -12.19 13.21 -6.46
C GLU A 474 -13.55 12.95 -7.11
N ASP A 475 -14.56 12.65 -6.29
CA ASP A 475 -15.93 12.44 -6.78
C ASP A 475 -16.43 13.63 -7.60
N GLU A 476 -17.33 13.36 -8.56
CA GLU A 476 -17.97 14.39 -9.37
C GLU A 476 -18.57 15.54 -8.52
N PRO A 477 -18.51 16.79 -9.01
CA PRO A 477 -19.19 17.91 -8.36
C PRO A 477 -20.70 17.65 -8.19
N GLY A 478 -21.25 17.99 -7.02
CA GLY A 478 -22.68 17.85 -6.74
C GLY A 478 -23.13 16.48 -6.24
N VAL A 479 -22.23 15.48 -6.19
CA VAL A 479 -22.49 14.22 -5.49
C VAL A 479 -22.67 14.49 -4.00
N VAL A 480 -23.84 14.14 -3.46
CA VAL A 480 -24.15 14.31 -2.04
C VAL A 480 -23.18 13.45 -1.22
N GLY A 481 -22.40 14.09 -0.37
CA GLY A 481 -21.38 13.40 0.43
C GLY A 481 -20.16 12.92 -0.36
N GLY A 482 -19.95 13.40 -1.60
CA GLY A 482 -18.79 13.04 -2.41
C GLY A 482 -17.47 13.49 -1.79
N LYS A 483 -16.46 12.64 -1.86
CA LYS A 483 -15.15 12.78 -1.18
C LYS A 483 -13.99 12.71 -2.16
N VAL A 484 -12.78 12.76 -1.62
CA VAL A 484 -11.52 12.39 -2.25
C VAL A 484 -11.07 11.02 -1.72
N TRP A 485 -10.57 10.17 -2.60
CA TRP A 485 -10.26 8.76 -2.34
C TRP A 485 -8.82 8.45 -2.75
N LEU A 486 -8.03 7.96 -1.81
CA LEU A 486 -6.65 7.52 -2.08
C LEU A 486 -6.63 6.12 -2.71
N ILE A 487 -5.74 5.93 -3.69
CA ILE A 487 -5.58 4.67 -4.43
C ILE A 487 -4.08 4.34 -4.48
N PRO A 488 -3.63 3.15 -4.04
CA PRO A 488 -2.22 2.78 -4.06
C PRO A 488 -1.76 2.49 -5.49
N TRP A 489 -0.47 2.72 -5.76
CA TRP A 489 0.17 2.46 -7.04
C TRP A 489 1.63 2.01 -6.86
N ASP A 490 2.25 1.41 -7.90
CA ASP A 490 3.65 0.92 -7.94
C ASP A 490 4.10 0.22 -6.64
N LEU A 491 3.62 -1.01 -6.42
CA LEU A 491 3.87 -1.80 -5.21
C LEU A 491 4.92 -2.90 -5.45
N ASP A 492 5.91 -2.65 -6.28
CA ASP A 492 7.04 -3.57 -6.49
C ASP A 492 8.08 -3.46 -5.36
N ASN A 493 8.24 -2.26 -4.77
CA ASN A 493 9.19 -1.97 -3.69
C ASN A 493 8.58 -2.07 -2.28
N ILE A 494 7.94 -3.20 -1.97
CA ILE A 494 7.36 -3.52 -0.65
C ILE A 494 7.93 -4.84 -0.11
N PHE A 495 7.66 -5.18 1.15
CA PHE A 495 8.15 -6.40 1.82
C PHE A 495 9.68 -6.53 1.88
N PHE A 496 10.38 -5.40 1.91
CA PHE A 496 11.84 -5.39 2.07
C PHE A 496 12.20 -5.82 3.49
N SER A 497 13.37 -6.44 3.64
CA SER A 497 13.84 -6.88 4.95
C SER A 497 13.88 -5.73 5.95
N THR A 498 14.43 -4.59 5.49
CA THR A 498 14.49 -3.32 6.22
C THR A 498 13.75 -2.22 5.48
N ASP A 499 13.13 -1.31 6.23
CA ASP A 499 12.58 -0.05 5.68
C ASP A 499 13.74 0.96 5.51
N PRO A 500 14.11 1.34 4.27
CA PRO A 500 15.29 2.17 4.02
C PRO A 500 15.20 3.58 4.64
N TYR A 501 14.00 4.02 5.05
CA TYR A 501 13.81 5.34 5.65
C TYR A 501 13.68 5.25 7.15
N ILE A 502 12.73 4.44 7.63
CA ILE A 502 12.43 4.39 9.06
C ILE A 502 13.48 3.56 9.82
N GLU A 503 13.98 2.48 9.23
CA GLU A 503 14.93 1.60 9.91
C GLU A 503 16.38 1.96 9.58
N ASP A 504 16.72 2.20 8.31
CA ASP A 504 18.10 2.46 7.91
C ASP A 504 18.53 3.91 8.14
N ALA A 505 17.68 4.88 7.76
CA ALA A 505 17.94 6.31 7.94
C ALA A 505 17.32 6.91 9.21
N GLU A 506 16.61 6.10 9.99
CA GLU A 506 16.00 6.48 11.28
C GLU A 506 15.08 7.71 11.19
N VAL A 507 14.40 7.85 10.05
CA VAL A 507 13.37 8.87 9.86
C VAL A 507 12.20 8.53 10.81
N PRO A 508 11.75 9.48 11.65
CA PRO A 508 10.63 9.23 12.55
C PRO A 508 9.39 8.75 11.80
N ASN A 509 8.69 7.81 12.42
CA ASN A 509 7.48 7.24 11.84
C ASN A 509 6.35 8.29 11.79
N TRP A 510 5.30 8.06 11.00
CA TRP A 510 4.25 9.08 10.75
C TRP A 510 3.46 9.49 11.98
N ASN A 511 3.51 8.70 13.06
CA ASN A 511 2.89 8.98 14.35
C ASN A 511 3.87 9.61 15.38
N GLU A 512 5.15 9.71 15.05
CA GLU A 512 6.17 10.25 15.92
C GLU A 512 6.37 11.74 15.63
N THR A 513 6.44 12.56 16.69
CA THR A 513 6.76 13.98 16.52
C THR A 513 8.27 14.12 16.31
N PRO A 514 8.73 14.61 15.14
CA PRO A 514 10.15 14.74 14.88
C PRO A 514 10.73 15.94 15.65
N ALA A 515 12.05 15.91 15.87
CA ALA A 515 12.76 17.04 16.49
C ALA A 515 12.73 18.31 15.63
N SER A 516 12.72 18.16 14.30
CA SER A 516 12.58 19.25 13.33
C SER A 516 11.88 18.76 12.06
N CYS A 517 11.41 19.71 11.25
CA CYS A 517 10.87 19.45 9.90
C CYS A 517 11.85 19.81 8.79
N THR A 518 13.15 19.78 9.10
CA THR A 518 14.22 19.90 8.10
C THR A 518 14.46 18.54 7.45
N ALA A 519 14.94 18.54 6.21
CA ALA A 519 15.18 17.30 5.49
C ALA A 519 16.27 16.45 6.17
N MET A 520 16.01 15.15 6.27
CA MET A 520 16.92 14.14 6.79
C MET A 520 17.59 13.43 5.62
N PRO A 521 18.92 13.22 5.67
CA PRO A 521 19.61 12.51 4.61
C PRO A 521 19.23 11.03 4.58
N ILE A 522 19.18 10.47 3.37
CA ILE A 522 18.98 9.05 3.09
C ILE A 522 20.04 8.59 2.08
N TRP A 523 20.29 7.28 2.03
CA TRP A 523 21.20 6.65 1.07
C TRP A 523 22.58 7.33 0.98
N ASP A 524 23.25 7.51 2.12
CA ASP A 524 24.57 8.18 2.20
C ASP A 524 24.59 9.60 1.63
N ASN A 525 23.62 10.41 2.08
CA ASN A 525 23.44 11.80 1.67
C ASN A 525 23.23 12.00 0.15
N THR A 526 22.82 10.96 -0.58
CA THR A 526 22.48 11.07 -2.02
C THR A 526 21.02 11.45 -2.24
N GLY A 527 20.18 11.32 -1.20
CA GLY A 527 18.81 11.81 -1.19
C GLY A 527 18.45 12.41 0.17
N TYR A 528 17.29 13.06 0.21
CA TYR A 528 16.76 13.63 1.45
C TYR A 528 15.26 13.41 1.53
N VAL A 529 14.73 13.25 2.75
CA VAL A 529 13.29 13.16 3.03
C VAL A 529 12.88 14.04 4.19
N ILE A 530 11.69 14.61 4.14
CA ILE A 530 11.06 15.28 5.27
C ILE A 530 10.39 14.21 6.16
N PRO A 531 10.55 14.26 7.49
CA PRO A 531 9.80 13.39 8.40
C PRO A 531 8.29 13.45 8.11
N SER A 532 7.66 12.28 7.98
CA SER A 532 6.27 12.16 7.51
C SER A 532 5.24 12.89 8.39
N ASN A 533 5.47 12.96 9.72
CA ASN A 533 4.63 13.72 10.65
C ASN A 533 4.70 15.26 10.47
N CYS A 534 5.58 15.78 9.61
CA CYS A 534 5.56 17.19 9.23
C CYS A 534 4.45 17.53 8.23
N ASP A 535 3.88 16.53 7.55
CA ASP A 535 2.69 16.70 6.72
C ASP A 535 1.43 16.86 7.59
N LEU A 536 0.59 17.85 7.28
CA LEU A 536 -0.57 18.19 8.11
C LEU A 536 -1.66 17.11 8.09
N LEU A 537 -1.84 16.39 6.97
CA LEU A 537 -2.83 15.30 6.91
C LEU A 537 -2.38 14.13 7.78
N LEU A 538 -1.12 13.70 7.65
CA LEU A 538 -0.57 12.61 8.45
C LEU A 538 -0.48 12.98 9.93
N LYS A 539 0.05 14.17 10.25
CA LYS A 539 0.18 14.69 11.62
C LYS A 539 -1.13 14.66 12.39
N TYR A 540 -2.15 15.32 11.84
CA TYR A 540 -3.43 15.44 12.54
C TYR A 540 -4.22 14.15 12.52
N THR A 541 -4.05 13.30 11.50
CA THR A 541 -4.63 11.96 11.51
C THR A 541 -4.03 11.12 12.62
N ALA A 542 -2.70 11.09 12.77
CA ALA A 542 -2.04 10.39 13.86
C ALA A 542 -2.52 10.92 15.22
N ALA A 543 -2.45 12.23 15.42
CA ALA A 543 -2.81 12.85 16.70
C ALA A 543 -4.27 12.61 17.11
N THR A 544 -5.21 12.59 16.16
CA THR A 544 -6.65 12.53 16.47
C THR A 544 -7.29 11.14 16.28
N LYS A 545 -6.60 10.20 15.62
CA LYS A 545 -7.18 8.91 15.22
C LYS A 545 -6.27 7.70 15.50
N TRP A 546 -5.20 7.84 16.29
CA TRP A 546 -4.30 6.72 16.59
C TRP A 546 -5.03 5.50 17.20
N ASP A 547 -5.93 5.69 18.16
CA ASP A 547 -6.68 4.56 18.75
C ASP A 547 -7.51 3.80 17.69
N GLN A 548 -8.07 4.52 16.72
CA GLN A 548 -8.82 3.92 15.62
C GLN A 548 -7.90 3.21 14.62
N PHE A 549 -6.70 3.75 14.39
CA PHE A 549 -5.65 3.08 13.63
C PHE A 549 -5.28 1.75 14.31
N VAL A 550 -4.94 1.77 15.60
CA VAL A 550 -4.60 0.58 16.41
C VAL A 550 -5.69 -0.47 16.31
N LYS A 551 -6.96 -0.09 16.48
CA LYS A 551 -8.08 -1.03 16.33
C LYS A 551 -8.15 -1.68 14.95
N PHE A 552 -8.00 -0.90 13.87
CA PHE A 552 -7.97 -1.47 12.51
C PHE A 552 -6.75 -2.36 12.29
N SER A 553 -5.61 -2.02 12.87
CA SER A 553 -4.40 -2.85 12.83
C SER A 553 -4.59 -4.19 13.54
N GLU A 554 -5.25 -4.20 14.70
CA GLU A 554 -5.59 -5.43 15.43
C GLU A 554 -6.54 -6.32 14.62
N GLU A 555 -7.61 -5.76 14.07
CA GLU A 555 -8.55 -6.48 13.20
C GLU A 555 -7.84 -7.07 11.97
N TYR A 556 -6.95 -6.27 11.35
CA TYR A 556 -6.12 -6.67 10.22
C TYR A 556 -5.16 -7.81 10.58
N LEU A 557 -4.43 -7.69 11.69
CA LEU A 557 -3.56 -8.73 12.21
C LEU A 557 -4.35 -9.99 12.56
N GLN A 558 -5.56 -9.91 13.09
CA GLN A 558 -6.31 -11.11 13.45
C GLN A 558 -6.84 -11.89 12.24
N SER A 559 -7.06 -11.24 11.09
CA SER A 559 -7.84 -11.83 9.99
C SER A 559 -7.20 -11.80 8.60
N LEU A 560 -6.45 -10.75 8.25
CA LEU A 560 -5.94 -10.53 6.90
C LEU A 560 -4.42 -10.74 6.80
N PHE A 561 -3.67 -10.32 7.83
CA PHE A 561 -2.21 -10.38 7.86
C PHE A 561 -1.67 -11.53 8.72
N THR A 562 -2.36 -12.66 8.73
CA THR A 562 -1.92 -13.85 9.47
C THR A 562 -0.84 -14.60 8.70
N THR A 563 0.13 -15.17 9.42
CA THR A 563 1.20 -15.98 8.82
C THR A 563 0.62 -17.07 7.93
N ALA A 564 -0.36 -17.84 8.42
CA ALA A 564 -0.97 -18.94 7.67
C ALA A 564 -1.61 -18.49 6.35
N ARG A 565 -2.35 -17.37 6.36
CA ARG A 565 -3.02 -16.85 5.15
C ARG A 565 -2.02 -16.37 4.11
N LEU A 566 -1.03 -15.59 4.54
CA LEU A 566 -0.06 -14.99 3.62
C LEU A 566 0.93 -16.02 3.07
N GLN A 567 1.43 -16.93 3.91
CA GLN A 567 2.24 -18.06 3.44
C GLN A 567 1.43 -18.95 2.49
N GLY A 568 0.15 -19.23 2.79
CA GLY A 568 -0.73 -19.96 1.87
C GLY A 568 -0.91 -19.27 0.51
N LYS A 569 -1.00 -17.93 0.47
CA LYS A 569 -1.01 -17.17 -0.80
C LYS A 569 0.34 -17.26 -1.53
N ILE A 570 1.45 -17.16 -0.82
CA ILE A 570 2.80 -17.32 -1.39
C ILE A 570 2.97 -18.71 -2.00
N ASP A 571 2.55 -19.77 -1.30
CA ASP A 571 2.62 -21.15 -1.79
C ASP A 571 1.71 -21.36 -3.00
N GLN A 572 0.52 -20.76 -3.01
CA GLN A 572 -0.39 -20.81 -4.15
C GLN A 572 0.19 -20.11 -5.38
N TYR A 573 0.72 -18.90 -5.22
CA TYR A 573 1.30 -18.16 -6.34
C TYR A 573 2.60 -18.80 -6.83
N SER A 574 3.48 -19.27 -5.94
CA SER A 574 4.72 -19.94 -6.31
C SER A 574 4.44 -21.19 -7.13
N SER A 575 3.50 -22.01 -6.69
CA SER A 575 3.07 -23.22 -7.40
C SER A 575 2.46 -22.88 -8.77
N LEU A 576 1.66 -21.81 -8.85
CA LEU A 576 1.03 -21.36 -10.09
C LEU A 576 2.06 -20.94 -11.15
N ILE A 577 3.11 -20.21 -10.74
CA ILE A 577 4.10 -19.64 -11.67
C ILE A 577 5.36 -20.50 -11.88
N ASP A 578 5.59 -21.55 -11.08
CA ASP A 578 6.82 -22.38 -11.10
C ASP A 578 7.26 -22.78 -12.51
N SER A 579 6.35 -23.40 -13.27
CA SER A 579 6.64 -23.89 -14.62
C SER A 579 6.97 -22.76 -15.61
N VAL A 580 6.41 -21.57 -15.40
CA VAL A 580 6.65 -20.40 -16.26
C VAL A 580 7.97 -19.75 -15.90
N VAL A 581 8.31 -19.65 -14.61
CA VAL A 581 9.60 -19.11 -14.15
C VAL A 581 10.76 -19.98 -14.63
N ARG A 582 10.62 -21.32 -14.65
CA ARG A 582 11.64 -22.23 -15.22
C ARG A 582 11.96 -21.96 -16.69
N GLN A 583 11.01 -21.41 -17.44
CA GLN A 583 11.13 -21.10 -18.86
C GLN A 583 11.46 -19.62 -19.12
N ASP A 584 11.51 -18.80 -18.08
CA ASP A 584 11.75 -17.36 -18.21
C ASP A 584 13.21 -17.11 -18.65
N PRO A 585 13.45 -16.31 -19.71
CA PRO A 585 14.78 -16.10 -20.24
C PRO A 585 15.70 -15.26 -19.35
N VAL A 586 15.17 -14.57 -18.33
CA VAL A 586 15.93 -13.64 -17.48
C VAL A 586 16.02 -14.12 -16.04
N ILE A 587 15.00 -14.82 -15.53
CA ILE A 587 14.96 -15.22 -14.12
C ILE A 587 15.82 -16.46 -13.87
N ASN A 588 16.77 -16.37 -12.93
CA ASN A 588 17.42 -17.55 -12.40
C ASN A 588 16.48 -18.29 -11.42
N TYR A 589 16.13 -19.54 -11.76
CA TYR A 589 15.16 -20.33 -11.01
C TYR A 589 15.56 -20.58 -9.54
N ASN A 590 16.83 -20.90 -9.27
CA ASN A 590 17.30 -21.17 -7.90
C ASN A 590 17.30 -19.88 -7.06
N SER A 591 17.70 -18.75 -7.63
CA SER A 591 17.59 -17.45 -6.98
C SER A 591 16.14 -17.10 -6.69
N TRP A 592 15.21 -17.37 -7.61
CA TRP A 592 13.78 -17.16 -7.37
C TRP A 592 13.25 -18.01 -6.20
N LEU A 593 13.58 -19.31 -6.14
CA LEU A 593 13.20 -20.17 -5.01
C LEU A 593 13.72 -19.64 -3.67
N LYS A 594 14.96 -19.16 -3.62
CA LYS A 594 15.53 -18.52 -2.43
C LYS A 594 14.71 -17.29 -2.01
N ASN A 595 14.41 -16.40 -2.96
CA ASN A 595 13.60 -15.21 -2.69
C ASN A 595 12.16 -15.53 -2.23
N VAL A 596 11.53 -16.57 -2.78
CA VAL A 596 10.22 -17.05 -2.31
C VAL A 596 10.31 -17.55 -0.87
N SER A 597 11.34 -18.32 -0.53
CA SER A 597 11.57 -18.81 0.84
C SER A 597 11.85 -17.65 1.82
N SER A 598 12.65 -16.67 1.40
CA SER A 598 12.92 -15.46 2.18
C SER A 598 11.65 -14.66 2.46
N LEU A 599 10.83 -14.38 1.43
CA LEU A 599 9.55 -13.69 1.60
C LEU A 599 8.63 -14.46 2.55
N ARG A 600 8.48 -15.78 2.33
CA ARG A 600 7.65 -16.67 3.18
C ARG A 600 8.06 -16.61 4.65
N SER A 601 9.36 -16.59 4.93
CA SER A 601 9.91 -16.51 6.29
C SER A 601 9.73 -15.11 6.89
N ALA A 602 9.91 -14.07 6.08
CA ALA A 602 9.82 -12.67 6.51
C ALA A 602 8.40 -12.28 6.95
N ILE A 603 7.34 -12.87 6.40
CA ILE A 603 5.94 -12.58 6.78
C ILE A 603 5.71 -12.67 8.30
N THR A 604 6.22 -13.72 8.96
CA THR A 604 6.04 -13.88 10.41
C THR A 604 6.72 -12.75 11.17
N ARG A 605 7.90 -12.34 10.72
CA ARG A 605 8.64 -11.23 11.30
C ARG A 605 7.91 -9.90 11.09
N PHE A 606 7.54 -9.57 9.86
CA PHE A 606 6.83 -8.33 9.53
C PHE A 606 5.56 -8.18 10.35
N ARG A 607 4.85 -9.29 10.58
CA ARG A 607 3.68 -9.31 11.45
C ARG A 607 4.04 -8.89 12.88
N THR A 608 5.08 -9.48 13.47
CA THR A 608 5.54 -9.14 14.82
C THR A 608 6.02 -7.70 14.90
N GLU A 609 6.88 -7.27 13.98
CA GLU A 609 7.39 -5.89 13.91
C GLU A 609 6.26 -4.88 13.77
N TYR A 610 5.29 -5.13 12.89
CA TYR A 610 4.13 -4.27 12.73
C TYR A 610 3.24 -4.23 13.98
N ASN A 611 3.00 -5.38 14.61
CA ASN A 611 2.28 -5.46 15.87
C ASN A 611 2.98 -4.65 16.96
N ASP A 612 4.30 -4.76 17.07
CA ASP A 612 5.07 -4.01 18.06
C ASP A 612 5.06 -2.51 17.79
N TYR A 613 5.21 -2.11 16.53
CA TYR A 613 5.03 -0.74 16.09
C TYR A 613 3.68 -0.15 16.50
N VAL A 614 2.58 -0.84 16.20
CA VAL A 614 1.21 -0.38 16.49
C VAL A 614 0.99 -0.14 17.98
N HIS A 615 1.62 -0.96 18.83
CA HIS A 615 1.47 -0.89 20.28
C HIS A 615 2.60 -0.14 20.99
N GLY A 616 3.49 0.53 20.24
CA GLY A 616 4.62 1.25 20.82
C GLY A 616 5.60 0.37 21.59
N ARG A 617 5.64 -0.93 21.30
CA ARG A 617 6.61 -1.85 21.90
C ARG A 617 7.91 -1.71 21.13
N ASN A 618 8.99 -1.43 21.85
CA ASN A 618 10.32 -1.43 21.25
C ASN A 618 10.79 -2.88 21.09
N SER A 619 10.38 -3.54 19.99
CA SER A 619 10.82 -4.90 19.63
C SER A 619 12.33 -5.00 19.41
N ASN A 620 12.98 -3.86 19.18
CA ASN A 620 14.41 -3.71 19.00
C ASN A 620 15.14 -3.29 20.29
N ALA A 621 14.47 -3.26 21.44
CA ALA A 621 15.16 -3.13 22.71
C ALA A 621 16.03 -4.37 22.90
N ALA A 622 17.31 -4.25 22.53
CA ALA A 622 18.26 -5.31 22.73
C ALA A 622 18.31 -5.65 24.22
N ASP A 623 18.33 -6.94 24.53
CA ASP A 623 18.70 -7.39 25.87
C ASP A 623 20.18 -7.04 26.09
N THR A 624 20.39 -5.91 26.75
CA THR A 624 21.71 -5.38 27.10
C THR A 624 22.14 -5.78 28.52
N SER A 625 21.40 -6.68 29.18
CA SER A 625 21.64 -7.04 30.58
C SER A 625 23.03 -7.63 30.84
N ASP A 626 23.61 -8.27 29.83
CA ASP A 626 24.96 -8.85 29.87
C ASP A 626 26.03 -7.97 29.21
N TYR A 627 25.68 -6.82 28.60
CA TYR A 627 26.64 -5.98 27.87
C TYR A 627 27.67 -5.33 28.80
N SER A 628 27.33 -5.14 30.07
CA SER A 628 28.23 -4.65 31.11
C SER A 628 29.02 -5.76 31.83
N THR A 629 28.77 -7.04 31.53
CA THR A 629 29.49 -8.16 32.16
C THR A 629 30.82 -8.37 31.44
N PRO A 630 31.99 -8.21 32.10
CA PRO A 630 33.27 -8.27 31.41
C PRO A 630 33.49 -9.57 30.63
N PHE A 631 33.90 -9.46 29.36
CA PHE A 631 34.21 -10.62 28.53
C PHE A 631 35.40 -11.42 29.11
N PRO A 632 35.25 -12.74 29.37
CA PRO A 632 36.23 -13.53 30.10
C PRO A 632 37.48 -13.95 29.28
N GLY A 633 37.69 -13.41 28.08
CA GLY A 633 38.66 -13.95 27.11
C GLY A 633 39.72 -12.98 26.60
N SER A 634 40.50 -13.44 25.61
CA SER A 634 41.62 -12.71 24.99
C SER A 634 41.24 -11.96 23.70
N GLY A 635 39.95 -11.66 23.51
CA GLY A 635 39.39 -11.04 22.30
C GLY A 635 38.94 -11.99 21.18
N LYS A 636 39.24 -13.29 21.24
CA LYS A 636 38.65 -14.27 20.30
C LYS A 636 37.16 -14.47 20.59
N LEU A 637 36.35 -14.56 19.55
CA LEU A 637 34.89 -14.64 19.68
C LEU A 637 34.43 -15.95 20.34
N LEU A 638 33.55 -15.82 21.33
CA LEU A 638 32.79 -16.91 21.93
C LEU A 638 31.32 -16.82 21.49
N ILE A 639 30.74 -17.96 21.13
CA ILE A 639 29.33 -18.04 20.71
C ILE A 639 28.35 -18.18 21.89
N THR A 640 28.87 -18.38 23.11
CA THR A 640 28.08 -18.62 24.33
C THR A 640 28.00 -17.40 25.25
N SER A 641 28.59 -16.27 24.87
CA SER A 641 28.66 -15.05 25.68
C SER A 641 28.72 -13.80 24.80
N THR A 642 28.30 -12.65 25.34
CA THR A 642 28.49 -11.36 24.69
C THR A 642 29.98 -11.00 24.64
N ASN A 643 30.48 -10.67 23.45
CA ASN A 643 31.85 -10.24 23.22
C ASN A 643 31.86 -8.70 23.22
N ASN A 644 32.08 -8.10 24.40
CA ASN A 644 31.97 -6.66 24.66
C ASN A 644 33.33 -5.94 24.81
N PHE A 645 34.44 -6.66 24.57
CA PHE A 645 35.78 -6.09 24.62
C PHE A 645 36.20 -5.43 25.95
N GLU A 646 35.48 -5.68 27.04
CA GLU A 646 35.74 -5.15 28.39
C GLU A 646 36.89 -5.90 29.10
N PHE A 647 38.05 -5.99 28.47
CA PHE A 647 39.25 -6.63 29.02
C PHE A 647 40.50 -5.79 28.80
N ILE A 648 41.50 -5.98 29.67
CA ILE A 648 42.79 -5.29 29.56
C ILE A 648 43.62 -6.02 28.50
N THR A 649 43.80 -5.42 27.33
CA THR A 649 44.68 -5.97 26.29
C THR A 649 46.15 -5.69 26.58
N GLY A 650 47.01 -6.68 26.31
CA GLY A 650 48.40 -6.43 25.92
C GLY A 650 48.48 -5.77 24.53
N PRO A 651 49.65 -5.32 24.06
CA PRO A 651 49.78 -4.44 22.88
C PRO A 651 49.38 -5.03 21.50
N THR A 652 48.86 -6.26 21.40
CA THR A 652 48.61 -6.95 20.11
C THR A 652 47.18 -7.51 19.97
N THR A 653 46.57 -7.32 18.78
CA THR A 653 45.22 -7.81 18.40
C THR A 653 45.28 -9.22 17.78
N GLU A 654 45.93 -10.18 18.45
CA GLU A 654 46.19 -11.54 17.96
C GLU A 654 44.92 -12.36 17.62
N TYR A 655 43.77 -11.90 18.09
CA TYR A 655 42.45 -12.47 17.80
C TYR A 655 41.84 -11.97 16.48
N SER A 656 42.55 -11.15 15.72
CA SER A 656 42.09 -10.57 14.46
C SER A 656 43.04 -10.84 13.30
N LYS A 657 42.52 -10.78 12.08
CA LYS A 657 43.30 -10.72 10.83
C LYS A 657 42.82 -9.53 10.01
N THR A 658 43.73 -8.77 9.43
CA THR A 658 43.39 -7.69 8.51
C THR A 658 43.68 -8.09 7.07
N SER A 659 42.93 -7.52 6.14
CA SER A 659 43.07 -7.72 4.69
C SER A 659 42.73 -6.41 3.98
N LYS A 660 43.43 -6.09 2.89
CA LYS A 660 43.28 -4.81 2.20
C LYS A 660 43.77 -4.88 0.76
N SER A 661 43.26 -3.99 -0.07
CA SER A 661 43.79 -3.71 -1.41
C SER A 661 45.19 -3.08 -1.32
N GLU A 662 45.88 -3.05 -2.45
CA GLU A 662 47.13 -2.29 -2.58
C GLU A 662 46.88 -0.80 -2.28
N GLY A 663 47.84 -0.13 -1.65
CA GLY A 663 47.71 1.27 -1.25
C GLY A 663 46.84 1.53 -0.01
N SER A 664 45.81 0.73 0.26
CA SER A 664 44.94 0.91 1.43
C SER A 664 45.66 0.63 2.75
N ILE A 665 45.14 1.19 3.85
CA ILE A 665 45.63 0.99 5.22
C ILE A 665 44.44 0.58 6.10
N ILE A 666 44.66 -0.37 7.00
CA ILE A 666 43.72 -0.68 8.08
C ILE A 666 44.50 -1.06 9.34
N ASN A 667 44.08 -0.51 10.48
CA ASN A 667 44.65 -0.78 11.79
C ASN A 667 43.53 -0.97 12.81
N LEU A 668 43.59 -2.08 13.54
CA LEU A 668 42.60 -2.44 14.55
C LEU A 668 43.17 -2.12 15.94
N ILE A 669 42.44 -1.34 16.73
CA ILE A 669 42.82 -0.97 18.09
C ILE A 669 41.74 -1.36 19.08
N HIS A 670 42.17 -1.78 20.27
CA HIS A 670 41.32 -1.79 21.45
C HIS A 670 41.19 -0.35 21.94
N ASN A 671 39.99 0.21 21.86
CA ASN A 671 39.76 1.62 22.08
C ASN A 671 39.04 1.85 23.41
N SER A 672 39.72 2.53 24.33
CA SER A 672 39.17 2.95 25.62
C SER A 672 38.77 4.43 25.63
N ILE A 673 38.80 5.11 24.48
CA ILE A 673 38.45 6.53 24.35
C ILE A 673 37.08 6.63 23.70
N ASN A 674 36.09 7.10 24.47
CA ASN A 674 34.69 7.21 24.04
C ASN A 674 34.17 5.91 23.39
N PRO A 675 34.21 4.77 24.11
CA PRO A 675 33.76 3.49 23.56
C PRO A 675 32.24 3.53 23.28
N LEU A 676 31.77 2.65 22.39
CA LEU A 676 30.34 2.49 22.10
C LEU A 676 29.53 2.11 23.34
N TRP A 677 30.12 1.31 24.22
CA TRP A 677 29.55 0.92 25.49
C TRP A 677 30.67 0.72 26.52
N GLY A 678 30.32 0.82 27.80
CA GLY A 678 31.21 0.49 28.92
C GLY A 678 32.57 1.18 28.88
N ALA A 679 33.66 0.43 29.07
CA ALA A 679 35.02 0.98 29.21
C ALA A 679 35.90 0.78 27.97
N ALA A 680 35.54 -0.12 27.05
CA ALA A 680 36.28 -0.30 25.81
C ALA A 680 35.44 -0.90 24.68
N ASP A 681 35.81 -0.57 23.44
CA ASP A 681 35.31 -1.20 22.22
C ASP A 681 36.46 -1.58 21.28
N LEU A 682 36.12 -2.12 20.11
CA LEU A 682 37.08 -2.38 19.06
C LEU A 682 36.92 -1.35 17.93
N GLN A 683 37.98 -0.64 17.58
CA GLN A 683 37.95 0.36 16.51
C GLN A 683 38.92 -0.03 15.38
N ALA A 684 38.38 -0.19 14.16
CA ALA A 684 39.17 -0.34 12.94
C ALA A 684 39.32 1.04 12.28
N ASN A 685 40.53 1.57 12.22
CA ASN A 685 40.86 2.77 11.47
C ASN A 685 41.35 2.39 10.08
N PHE A 686 40.88 3.05 9.05
CA PHE A 686 41.26 2.76 7.67
C PHE A 686 41.51 4.01 6.83
N ILE A 687 42.32 3.85 5.79
CA ILE A 687 42.60 4.85 4.77
C ILE A 687 42.56 4.13 3.42
N PHE A 688 41.63 4.53 2.56
CA PHE A 688 41.52 4.10 1.18
C PHE A 688 42.27 5.12 0.31
N ASN A 689 43.39 4.68 -0.26
CA ASN A 689 44.16 5.47 -1.20
C ASN A 689 43.77 5.06 -2.62
N ARG A 690 43.72 6.03 -3.54
CA ARG A 690 43.45 5.77 -4.95
C ARG A 690 44.38 4.70 -5.50
N ILE A 691 43.80 3.75 -6.21
CA ILE A 691 44.50 2.79 -7.06
C ILE A 691 44.28 3.23 -8.50
N ASP A 692 45.36 3.59 -9.19
CA ASP A 692 45.30 3.91 -10.62
C ASP A 692 45.27 2.58 -11.42
N ASP A 693 44.06 2.02 -11.60
CA ASP A 693 43.82 0.86 -12.46
C ASP A 693 42.65 1.08 -13.44
N ASP A 694 42.36 0.07 -14.27
CA ASP A 694 41.27 0.08 -15.24
C ASP A 694 39.96 -0.49 -14.67
N LYS A 695 39.89 -0.68 -13.34
CA LYS A 695 38.77 -1.28 -12.64
C LYS A 695 38.06 -0.21 -11.80
N THR A 696 36.84 -0.53 -11.40
CA THR A 696 36.04 0.32 -10.52
C THR A 696 35.91 -0.37 -9.17
N TYR A 697 35.79 0.41 -8.10
CA TYR A 697 35.66 -0.10 -6.74
C TYR A 697 36.88 -0.92 -6.26
N SER A 698 38.09 -0.51 -6.67
CA SER A 698 39.34 -1.24 -6.43
C SER A 698 39.84 -1.13 -4.98
N GLU A 699 39.44 -0.09 -4.26
CA GLU A 699 39.86 0.19 -2.89
C GLU A 699 38.99 -0.52 -1.85
N TRP A 700 39.60 -1.44 -1.10
CA TRP A 700 38.90 -2.17 -0.05
C TRP A 700 39.83 -2.50 1.13
N ALA A 701 39.24 -2.65 2.31
CA ALA A 701 39.92 -3.02 3.52
C ALA A 701 38.93 -3.69 4.47
N GLY A 702 39.41 -4.62 5.29
CA GLY A 702 38.57 -5.34 6.22
C GLY A 702 39.38 -6.08 7.27
N PHE A 703 38.67 -6.58 8.26
CA PHE A 703 39.25 -7.41 9.30
C PHE A 703 38.32 -8.56 9.65
N THR A 704 38.87 -9.64 10.18
CA THR A 704 38.14 -10.80 10.67
C THR A 704 38.51 -11.05 12.11
N LEU A 705 37.51 -11.12 12.99
CA LEU A 705 37.64 -11.56 14.36
C LEU A 705 37.52 -13.08 14.41
N GLN A 706 38.53 -13.74 14.95
CA GLN A 706 38.61 -15.19 14.99
C GLN A 706 37.75 -15.76 16.12
N PHE A 707 37.10 -16.89 15.87
CA PHE A 707 36.48 -17.66 16.95
C PHE A 707 37.53 -18.31 17.85
N ALA A 708 37.21 -18.49 19.13
CA ALA A 708 38.08 -19.20 20.08
C ALA A 708 38.21 -20.69 19.75
N SER A 709 37.19 -21.27 19.10
CA SER A 709 37.15 -22.63 18.55
C SER A 709 36.28 -22.62 17.29
N THR A 710 36.37 -23.63 16.42
CA THR A 710 35.46 -23.75 15.26
C THR A 710 34.05 -24.07 15.75
N PRO A 711 33.10 -23.12 15.73
CA PRO A 711 31.76 -23.38 16.23
C PRO A 711 30.91 -24.07 15.16
N ASP A 712 29.89 -24.79 15.61
CA ASP A 712 28.78 -25.18 14.75
C ASP A 712 27.73 -24.06 14.77
N LEU A 713 27.54 -23.39 13.63
CA LEU A 713 26.59 -22.29 13.47
C LEU A 713 25.29 -22.72 12.76
N THR A 714 25.05 -24.02 12.59
CA THR A 714 23.87 -24.53 11.87
C THR A 714 22.54 -24.11 12.52
N GLU A 715 22.50 -24.10 13.86
CA GLU A 715 21.33 -23.67 14.65
C GLU A 715 21.34 -22.16 14.97
N LEU A 716 22.30 -21.39 14.46
CA LEU A 716 22.36 -19.95 14.73
C LEU A 716 21.13 -19.26 14.10
N LYS A 717 20.44 -18.43 14.88
CA LYS A 717 19.30 -17.65 14.38
C LYS A 717 19.71 -16.25 13.96
N GLU A 718 20.46 -15.57 14.81
CA GLU A 718 20.90 -14.20 14.57
C GLU A 718 22.18 -13.83 15.34
N ILE A 719 22.89 -12.82 14.83
CA ILE A 719 24.03 -12.17 15.49
C ILE A 719 23.60 -10.74 15.79
N LYS A 720 23.73 -10.28 17.03
CA LYS A 720 23.57 -8.87 17.40
C LYS A 720 24.93 -8.23 17.58
N ILE A 721 25.12 -7.05 17.01
CA ILE A 721 26.39 -6.32 17.08
C ILE A 721 26.11 -4.84 17.27
N ASN A 722 26.77 -4.21 18.23
CA ASN A 722 26.75 -2.77 18.38
C ASN A 722 27.79 -2.13 17.45
N LEU A 723 27.34 -1.22 16.57
CA LEU A 723 28.17 -0.66 15.51
C LEU A 723 28.00 0.87 15.43
N SER A 724 29.08 1.55 15.04
CA SER A 724 29.07 2.96 14.61
C SER A 724 30.26 3.21 13.69
N SER A 725 30.16 4.22 12.83
CA SER A 725 31.25 4.66 11.95
C SER A 725 31.51 6.17 12.06
N ASP A 726 32.53 6.67 11.38
CA ASP A 726 32.83 8.12 11.29
C ASP A 726 31.78 8.90 10.48
N SER A 727 31.21 8.25 9.48
CA SER A 727 30.25 8.77 8.51
C SER A 727 29.30 7.64 8.10
N GLN A 728 28.25 7.91 7.33
CA GLN A 728 27.45 6.81 6.77
C GLN A 728 28.33 5.99 5.82
N ARG A 729 28.43 4.68 6.04
CA ARG A 729 29.24 3.77 5.23
C ARG A 729 28.48 2.51 4.91
N SER A 730 28.70 1.96 3.71
CA SER A 730 28.35 0.56 3.43
C SER A 730 29.24 -0.34 4.30
N LEU A 731 28.67 -1.40 4.87
CA LEU A 731 29.42 -2.39 5.64
C LEU A 731 28.95 -3.78 5.26
N ARG A 732 29.89 -4.62 4.80
CA ARG A 732 29.67 -6.05 4.69
C ARG A 732 30.16 -6.76 5.94
N VAL A 733 29.26 -7.48 6.60
CA VAL A 733 29.58 -8.42 7.69
C VAL A 733 29.47 -9.83 7.13
N TYR A 734 30.46 -10.70 7.36
CA TYR A 734 30.51 -12.01 6.70
C TYR A 734 31.06 -13.11 7.60
N LEU A 735 30.70 -14.36 7.30
CA LEU A 735 31.25 -15.53 7.95
C LEU A 735 32.49 -15.99 7.19
N SER A 736 33.64 -16.00 7.86
CA SER A 736 34.91 -16.50 7.31
C SER A 736 35.01 -18.01 7.48
N SER A 737 35.50 -18.71 6.46
CA SER A 737 35.69 -20.17 6.49
C SER A 737 36.76 -20.62 5.47
N PRO A 738 37.54 -21.68 5.75
CA PRO A 738 38.41 -22.32 4.77
C PRO A 738 37.65 -23.07 3.67
N VAL A 739 36.32 -23.17 3.74
CA VAL A 739 35.50 -23.74 2.65
C VAL A 739 35.63 -22.94 1.36
N TYR A 740 35.71 -21.61 1.45
CA TYR A 740 35.75 -20.75 0.27
C TYR A 740 36.97 -21.00 -0.61
N SER A 741 38.16 -21.04 -0.03
CA SER A 741 39.39 -21.32 -0.78
C SER A 741 39.41 -22.73 -1.38
N ARG A 742 38.76 -23.71 -0.73
CA ARG A 742 38.62 -25.08 -1.26
C ARG A 742 37.71 -25.17 -2.49
N HIS A 743 36.82 -24.22 -2.67
CA HIS A 743 35.89 -24.14 -3.81
C HIS A 743 36.30 -23.05 -4.81
N ASP A 744 37.52 -22.53 -4.70
CA ASP A 744 38.06 -21.45 -5.55
C ASP A 744 37.15 -20.21 -5.61
N VAL A 745 36.48 -19.91 -4.50
CA VAL A 745 35.62 -18.73 -4.39
C VAL A 745 36.27 -17.67 -3.51
N SER A 746 36.33 -16.45 -4.02
CA SER A 746 36.96 -15.31 -3.35
C SER A 746 36.01 -14.54 -2.44
N VAL A 747 34.71 -14.87 -2.47
CA VAL A 747 33.65 -14.10 -1.80
C VAL A 747 32.97 -14.93 -0.73
N GLN A 748 32.49 -14.27 0.32
CA GLN A 748 31.99 -14.93 1.52
C GLN A 748 30.51 -14.59 1.77
N TYR A 749 29.75 -15.57 2.27
CA TYR A 749 28.38 -15.38 2.75
C TYR A 749 28.34 -14.36 3.88
N GLY A 750 27.35 -13.47 3.82
CA GLY A 750 27.23 -12.40 4.79
C GLY A 750 26.02 -11.50 4.54
N TRP A 751 26.07 -10.34 5.16
CA TRP A 751 25.04 -9.32 5.16
C TRP A 751 25.64 -7.99 4.72
N ASN A 752 24.86 -7.19 4.01
CA ASN A 752 25.21 -5.81 3.69
C ASN A 752 24.28 -4.91 4.49
N ILE A 753 24.85 -3.92 5.19
CA ILE A 753 24.11 -2.92 5.94
C ILE A 753 24.70 -1.54 5.67
N SER A 754 23.96 -0.49 6.05
CA SER A 754 24.52 0.85 6.19
C SER A 754 24.73 1.15 7.68
N VAL A 755 25.95 1.51 8.04
CA VAL A 755 26.32 1.95 9.39
C VAL A 755 26.51 3.47 9.39
N THR A 756 26.14 4.14 10.48
CA THR A 756 26.18 5.60 10.60
C THR A 756 26.97 6.01 11.85
N PRO A 757 27.20 7.32 12.09
CA PRO A 757 27.78 7.80 13.34
C PRO A 757 26.93 7.58 14.59
N LYS A 758 25.69 7.11 14.43
CA LYS A 758 24.83 6.79 15.56
C LYS A 758 25.15 5.38 16.07
N ASN A 759 25.46 5.30 17.36
CA ASN A 759 25.59 4.05 18.10
C ASN A 759 24.29 3.25 18.03
N LYS A 760 24.32 2.07 17.38
CA LYS A 760 23.14 1.24 17.13
C LYS A 760 23.49 -0.23 17.17
N ILE A 761 22.56 -1.02 17.71
CA ILE A 761 22.63 -2.48 17.69
C ILE A 761 21.96 -2.99 16.40
N PHE A 762 22.76 -3.63 15.56
CA PHE A 762 22.33 -4.28 14.34
C PHE A 762 22.04 -5.76 14.61
N THR A 763 21.01 -6.30 13.94
CA THR A 763 20.64 -7.72 14.03
C THR A 763 20.85 -8.38 12.66
N PHE A 764 21.80 -9.30 12.58
CA PHE A 764 22.17 -10.06 11.39
C PHE A 764 21.52 -11.44 11.46
N ARG A 765 20.43 -11.64 10.74
CA ARG A 765 19.66 -12.89 10.81
C ARG A 765 20.20 -13.91 9.83
N MET A 766 20.33 -15.16 10.26
CA MET A 766 20.80 -16.23 9.37
C MET A 766 19.86 -16.47 8.20
N SER A 767 18.56 -16.16 8.32
CA SER A 767 17.61 -16.18 7.21
C SER A 767 17.88 -15.15 6.11
N GLU A 768 18.71 -14.14 6.39
CA GLU A 768 19.06 -13.04 5.47
C GLU A 768 20.50 -13.15 4.98
N ILE A 769 21.23 -14.18 5.39
CA ILE A 769 22.60 -14.38 4.93
C ILE A 769 22.59 -14.67 3.43
N ALA A 770 23.39 -13.91 2.70
CA ALA A 770 23.42 -14.01 1.26
C ALA A 770 24.86 -14.03 0.75
N TYR A 771 25.07 -14.83 -0.29
CA TYR A 771 26.21 -14.64 -1.16
C TYR A 771 25.96 -13.35 -1.94
N PRO A 772 26.94 -12.45 -2.07
CA PRO A 772 26.70 -11.17 -2.73
C PRO A 772 26.39 -11.40 -4.21
N SER A 773 25.52 -10.57 -4.77
CA SER A 773 24.96 -10.75 -6.12
C SER A 773 25.99 -10.77 -7.25
N TRP A 774 27.12 -10.10 -7.05
CA TRP A 774 28.26 -10.10 -7.99
C TRP A 774 29.16 -11.34 -7.84
N GLY A 775 29.04 -12.07 -6.73
CA GLY A 775 29.64 -13.39 -6.56
C GLY A 775 28.68 -14.46 -7.06
N LYS A 776 29.17 -15.38 -7.89
CA LYS A 776 28.43 -16.60 -8.25
C LYS A 776 29.12 -17.77 -7.57
N PRO A 777 28.56 -18.34 -6.48
CA PRO A 777 29.10 -19.58 -5.95
C PRO A 777 28.65 -20.70 -6.89
N ASP A 778 29.59 -21.51 -7.36
CA ASP A 778 29.28 -22.65 -8.24
C ASP A 778 28.55 -23.79 -7.50
N ASP A 779 28.49 -23.72 -6.17
CA ASP A 779 27.85 -24.71 -5.29
C ASP A 779 26.68 -24.11 -4.48
N PRO A 780 25.44 -24.59 -4.66
CA PRO A 780 24.28 -24.15 -3.90
C PRO A 780 24.28 -24.57 -2.41
N GLU A 781 25.05 -25.59 -2.01
CA GLU A 781 25.15 -26.12 -0.63
C GLU A 781 26.35 -25.54 0.14
N LEU A 782 27.09 -24.62 -0.47
CA LEU A 782 28.30 -24.02 0.10
C LEU A 782 28.06 -23.39 1.49
N LEU A 783 26.87 -22.83 1.72
CA LEU A 783 26.53 -22.20 3.01
C LEU A 783 26.53 -23.21 4.15
N ASP A 784 25.94 -24.39 3.98
CA ASP A 784 25.84 -25.41 5.03
C ASP A 784 27.24 -25.85 5.49
N SER A 785 28.15 -26.01 4.52
CA SER A 785 29.56 -26.28 4.78
C SER A 785 30.25 -25.13 5.53
N VAL A 786 29.92 -23.87 5.21
CA VAL A 786 30.46 -22.69 5.90
C VAL A 786 29.99 -22.65 7.36
N LEU A 787 28.73 -22.97 7.65
CA LEU A 787 28.15 -22.89 9.00
C LEU A 787 28.83 -23.85 9.99
N VAL A 788 29.23 -25.04 9.55
CA VAL A 788 29.92 -26.04 10.40
C VAL A 788 31.44 -25.82 10.49
N SER A 789 31.99 -24.89 9.72
CA SER A 789 33.45 -24.71 9.60
C SER A 789 33.89 -23.26 9.67
N SER A 790 33.04 -22.37 10.20
CA SER A 790 33.36 -20.95 10.28
C SER A 790 34.54 -20.71 11.24
N THR A 791 35.48 -19.89 10.80
CA THR A 791 36.69 -19.55 11.57
C THR A 791 36.65 -18.13 12.14
N GLY A 792 35.69 -17.31 11.74
CA GLY A 792 35.55 -15.97 12.28
C GLY A 792 34.41 -15.17 11.67
N LEU A 793 34.20 -13.99 12.24
CA LEU A 793 33.26 -12.97 11.78
C LEU A 793 34.05 -11.79 11.20
N GLY A 794 33.82 -11.51 9.93
CA GLY A 794 34.52 -10.48 9.17
C GLY A 794 33.71 -9.23 8.94
N PHE A 795 34.41 -8.11 8.81
CA PHE A 795 33.89 -6.76 8.61
C PHE A 795 34.67 -6.11 7.48
N ASN A 796 33.96 -5.60 6.49
CA ASN A 796 34.52 -4.89 5.35
C ASN A 796 33.77 -3.56 5.20
N PRO A 797 34.25 -2.49 5.85
CA PRO A 797 33.72 -1.15 5.62
C PRO A 797 34.02 -0.72 4.18
N GLY A 798 33.01 -0.17 3.51
CA GLY A 798 33.12 0.35 2.17
C GLY A 798 33.78 1.73 2.13
N ALA A 799 34.59 1.94 1.10
CA ALA A 799 35.01 3.26 0.69
C ALA A 799 33.81 4.07 0.14
N ASN A 800 33.91 5.39 0.25
CA ASN A 800 32.94 6.31 -0.31
C ASN A 800 33.24 6.52 -1.81
N PHE A 801 32.51 5.83 -2.67
CA PHE A 801 32.66 5.90 -4.12
C PHE A 801 31.71 6.91 -4.78
N THR A 802 32.11 7.45 -5.92
CA THR A 802 31.22 8.10 -6.88
C THR A 802 30.41 7.04 -7.63
N SER A 803 29.41 7.48 -8.42
CA SER A 803 28.64 6.58 -9.29
C SER A 803 29.49 5.83 -10.30
N ASP A 804 30.65 6.39 -10.66
CA ASP A 804 31.58 5.83 -11.63
C ASP A 804 32.60 4.89 -10.98
N GLY A 805 32.51 4.67 -9.67
CA GLY A 805 33.34 3.72 -8.93
C GLY A 805 34.71 4.22 -8.52
N GLU A 806 34.93 5.54 -8.58
CA GLU A 806 36.14 6.23 -8.09
C GLU A 806 35.93 6.75 -6.66
N LEU A 807 36.99 6.88 -5.87
CA LEU A 807 36.90 7.48 -4.54
C LEU A 807 36.37 8.93 -4.60
N LYS A 808 35.34 9.22 -3.81
CA LYS A 808 34.70 10.55 -3.69
C LYS A 808 35.61 11.57 -2.99
N ILE A 809 36.46 11.09 -2.08
CA ILE A 809 37.41 11.89 -1.30
C ILE A 809 38.77 11.18 -1.34
N LEU A 810 39.85 11.93 -1.50
CA LEU A 810 41.21 11.38 -1.68
C LEU A 810 42.18 11.90 -0.60
N PRO A 811 42.71 11.03 0.27
CA PRO A 811 42.24 9.67 0.55
C PRO A 811 40.89 9.67 1.30
N ASP A 812 40.09 8.61 1.17
CA ASP A 812 38.93 8.39 2.03
C ASP A 812 39.41 7.72 3.32
N SER A 813 39.25 8.38 4.46
CA SER A 813 39.72 7.90 5.76
C SER A 813 38.59 7.90 6.77
N GLY A 814 38.59 6.94 7.68
CA GLY A 814 37.51 6.76 8.62
C GLY A 814 37.77 5.67 9.65
N PHE A 815 36.70 5.34 10.38
CA PHE A 815 36.74 4.25 11.34
C PHE A 815 35.42 3.48 11.39
N LEU A 816 35.52 2.22 11.83
CA LEU A 816 34.40 1.40 12.26
C LEU A 816 34.61 0.98 13.71
N LYS A 817 33.65 1.28 14.58
CA LYS A 817 33.59 0.77 15.94
C LYS A 817 32.68 -0.45 16.00
N VAL A 818 33.13 -1.48 16.71
CA VAL A 818 32.44 -2.75 16.89
C VAL A 818 32.47 -3.11 18.36
N ASP A 819 31.30 -3.45 18.90
CA ASP A 819 31.15 -3.82 20.29
C ASP A 819 29.97 -4.79 20.50
N ASN A 820 29.90 -5.42 21.66
CA ASN A 820 28.80 -6.28 22.13
C ASN A 820 28.29 -7.30 21.09
N ILE A 821 29.20 -8.10 20.52
CA ILE A 821 28.83 -9.16 19.57
C ILE A 821 28.19 -10.33 20.35
N LYS A 822 26.91 -10.59 20.10
CA LYS A 822 26.12 -11.65 20.75
C LYS A 822 25.54 -12.61 19.71
N PHE A 823 25.77 -13.90 19.89
CA PHE A 823 25.24 -14.97 19.04
C PHE A 823 23.97 -15.54 19.69
N ILE A 824 22.88 -15.66 18.92
CA ILE A 824 21.58 -16.11 19.41
C ILE A 824 21.16 -17.34 18.60
N PHE A 825 21.06 -18.48 19.29
CA PHE A 825 20.71 -19.79 18.74
C PHE A 825 19.24 -20.15 18.97
#